data_AF-A0A838IEP6-F1
#
_entry.id   AF-A0A838IEP6-F1
#
_cell.length_a   1.000
_cell.length_b   1.000
_cell.length_c   1.000
_cell.angle_alpha   90.00
_cell.angle_beta   90.00
_cell.angle_gamma   90.00
#
_symmetry.space_group_name_H-M   'P 1'
#
loop_
_entity.id
_entity.type
_entity.pdbx_description
1 polymer ?
#
loop_
_entity_poly.entity_id
_entity_poly.type
_entity_poly.pdbx_seq_one_letter_code
_entity_poly.pdbx_strand_id
1 'polypeptide(L)'
;MAKLRSIVTKITDAGQSPLPDALGQYVVIVTQLLSSTILGEVATRLRIPRSKGYQGVDIFVFLLAFFCSIKLYGSLHAFSRRIAPWRPLLAAAVGRRRFPTQSSISRALQALEFEQVVAFCDWLIQDSIKDHLLLEHESVTTRDCEGQALHVFHFDPRVTVLRERALPEQDQDQDQDQDQEGVKGEEPTRRSLGFAEPGYPGRKRGELQITRSMLQHAGTGQFLMVRVGAGNGDFKEDLHAALGAVRCFATTHAIALERCLFCCDGVSGGFQQAKAALEFGVPFIGRLACYEVLEEFDAKRAMACGRWERVEDSGSGPRRWALELGSYTLDNGAQVRLVVSAFVPSDGKKSGAGRFIDGVQYEIFATSLDASAWPASELVTEYYARCGQENRYAQCDNELHISRVFSYNLAGQMLSEAIALWLWNTQTLMGAKMVETLGDSGRQLTPRESTTKSFVEIFGPRPSSVVHEEVLAHSSEPDATKAEHNLAVQAIAAIINQHKHLGDDPHWAFDLRRPICGAGFALRLHRLAGEDGHAEIRFRAPKASCGLCAMRAQCSTSTLPNFRKEIYMSIPFGLAEVEAALQGEPVSRADARFGPARLFAPTAPLSPTGQFRRMAPALLPAVLRRRFREACEDSVIGLALTVPGQRVALYDHFAPTAARRQNRRQTWPQRLQWNALPSEATIEVTIEARPGLHTLLTRKAS
;
A
#
# COMPACT_ATOMS: atom_id res chain seq x y z
N MET A 1 -42.88 55.76 -14.29
CA MET A 1 -42.38 54.88 -13.22
C MET A 1 -43.25 53.62 -13.15
N ALA A 2 -42.86 52.54 -13.82
CA ALA A 2 -43.59 51.28 -13.77
C ALA A 2 -43.35 50.58 -12.42
N LYS A 3 -44.43 50.24 -11.70
CA LYS A 3 -44.39 49.43 -10.47
C LYS A 3 -43.85 48.03 -10.81
N LEU A 4 -42.55 47.82 -10.55
CA LEU A 4 -41.92 46.50 -10.56
C LEU A 4 -42.55 45.64 -9.45
N ARG A 5 -43.42 44.70 -9.83
CA ARG A 5 -43.91 43.65 -8.93
C ARG A 5 -42.73 42.74 -8.57
N SER A 6 -42.29 42.76 -7.32
CA SER A 6 -41.35 41.75 -6.81
C SER A 6 -42.09 40.42 -6.66
N ILE A 7 -41.85 39.48 -7.57
CA ILE A 7 -42.30 38.09 -7.40
C ILE A 7 -41.32 37.44 -6.43
N VAL A 8 -41.71 37.27 -5.18
CA VAL A 8 -40.95 36.44 -4.23
C VAL A 8 -41.26 34.98 -4.57
N THR A 9 -40.36 34.31 -5.28
CA THR A 9 -40.46 32.86 -5.48
C THR A 9 -39.93 32.19 -4.23
N LYS A 10 -40.82 31.86 -3.29
CA LYS A 10 -40.48 30.97 -2.19
C LYS A 10 -40.38 29.56 -2.78
N ILE A 11 -39.18 29.00 -2.89
CA ILE A 11 -39.03 27.56 -3.13
C ILE A 11 -39.20 26.89 -1.76
N THR A 12 -40.44 26.90 -1.26
CA THR A 12 -40.87 26.05 -0.16
C THR A 12 -41.78 25.00 -0.77
N ASP A 13 -41.19 23.92 -1.25
CA ASP A 13 -42.01 22.80 -1.71
C ASP A 13 -42.26 21.86 -0.54
N ALA A 14 -43.38 22.09 0.13
CA ALA A 14 -44.07 21.13 1.00
C ALA A 14 -44.59 19.90 0.20
N GLY A 15 -43.86 19.45 -0.82
CA GLY A 15 -44.25 18.38 -1.75
C GLY A 15 -43.12 17.79 -2.59
N GLN A 16 -41.86 18.20 -2.39
CA GLN A 16 -40.72 17.54 -3.06
C GLN A 16 -40.22 16.35 -2.24
N SER A 17 -39.86 15.27 -2.96
CA SER A 17 -39.26 14.08 -2.38
C SER A 17 -38.13 14.44 -1.41
N PRO A 18 -38.04 13.75 -0.25
CA PRO A 18 -37.02 14.03 0.75
C PRO A 18 -35.62 14.02 0.11
N LEU A 19 -34.73 14.87 0.64
CA LEU A 19 -33.34 14.84 0.23
C LEU A 19 -32.80 13.42 0.46
N PRO A 20 -32.19 12.77 -0.56
CA PRO A 20 -31.62 11.45 -0.36
C PRO A 20 -30.64 11.44 0.82
N ASP A 21 -30.75 10.45 1.71
CA ASP A 21 -29.95 10.35 2.95
C ASP A 21 -28.44 10.49 2.70
N ALA A 22 -27.96 9.94 1.59
CA ALA A 22 -26.56 10.03 1.16
C ALA A 22 -26.05 11.46 0.91
N LEU A 23 -26.95 12.43 0.67
CA LEU A 23 -26.62 13.86 0.53
C LEU A 23 -26.69 14.62 1.84
N GLY A 24 -27.22 14.00 2.90
CA GLY A 24 -27.27 14.60 4.22
C GLY A 24 -25.88 14.92 4.76
N GLN A 25 -24.94 13.99 4.54
CA GLN A 25 -23.53 14.19 4.87
C GLN A 25 -22.93 15.44 4.20
N TYR A 26 -23.27 15.69 2.92
CA TYR A 26 -22.80 16.89 2.22
C TYR A 26 -23.30 18.15 2.93
N VAL A 27 -24.60 18.21 3.26
CA VAL A 27 -25.21 19.38 3.93
C VAL A 27 -24.55 19.67 5.28
N VAL A 28 -24.31 18.63 6.09
CA VAL A 28 -23.62 18.74 7.37
C VAL A 28 -22.20 19.32 7.20
N ILE A 29 -21.42 18.76 6.26
CA ILE A 29 -20.05 19.22 6.02
C ILE A 29 -20.03 20.66 5.51
N VAL A 30 -20.91 21.04 4.58
CA VAL A 30 -20.90 22.40 4.06
C VAL A 30 -21.36 23.43 5.08
N THR A 31 -22.25 23.05 6.00
CA THR A 31 -22.65 23.91 7.13
C THR A 31 -21.44 24.23 8.01
N GLN A 32 -20.60 23.23 8.29
CA GLN A 32 -19.33 23.42 9.00
C GLN A 32 -18.31 24.22 8.18
N LEU A 33 -18.28 24.02 6.86
CA LEU A 33 -17.39 24.80 5.99
C LEU A 33 -17.77 26.28 5.95
N LEU A 34 -19.06 26.61 6.02
CA LEU A 34 -19.57 27.98 6.05
C LEU A 34 -19.23 28.72 7.35
N SER A 35 -19.06 28.02 8.46
CA SER A 35 -18.57 28.60 9.72
C SER A 35 -17.04 28.71 9.77
N SER A 36 -16.33 28.22 8.74
CA SER A 36 -14.87 28.24 8.63
C SER A 36 -14.37 29.19 7.52
N THR A 37 -13.06 29.43 7.46
CA THR A 37 -12.43 30.19 6.36
C THR A 37 -12.21 29.34 5.09
N ILE A 38 -12.41 28.03 5.15
CA ILE A 38 -11.98 27.07 4.13
C ILE A 38 -12.63 27.37 2.77
N LEU A 39 -13.93 27.66 2.70
CA LEU A 39 -14.59 27.96 1.41
C LEU A 39 -14.06 29.24 0.77
N GLY A 40 -13.75 30.26 1.57
CA GLY A 40 -13.12 31.49 1.09
C GLY A 40 -11.72 31.24 0.54
N GLU A 41 -10.95 30.38 1.22
CA GLU A 41 -9.63 29.97 0.75
C GLU A 41 -9.69 29.11 -0.52
N VAL A 42 -10.64 28.17 -0.62
CA VAL A 42 -10.89 27.41 -1.86
C VAL A 42 -11.20 28.37 -3.01
N ALA A 43 -12.08 29.34 -2.80
CA ALA A 43 -12.42 30.35 -3.81
C ALA A 43 -11.23 31.23 -4.22
N THR A 44 -10.20 31.34 -3.38
CA THR A 44 -9.02 32.17 -3.65
C THR A 44 -7.89 31.38 -4.32
N ARG A 45 -7.65 30.15 -3.84
CA ARG A 45 -6.54 29.28 -4.23
C ARG A 45 -6.84 28.47 -5.49
N LEU A 46 -8.05 27.91 -5.60
CA LEU A 46 -8.48 27.12 -6.76
C LEU A 46 -9.07 28.04 -7.85
N ARG A 47 -8.19 28.55 -8.71
CA ARG A 47 -8.58 29.39 -9.85
C ARG A 47 -8.60 28.56 -11.12
N ILE A 48 -9.58 28.80 -12.00
CA ILE A 48 -9.64 28.12 -13.29
C ILE A 48 -9.36 29.19 -14.36
N PRO A 49 -8.22 29.14 -15.07
CA PRO A 49 -7.80 30.22 -15.96
C PRO A 49 -8.84 30.57 -17.03
N ARG A 50 -9.53 29.56 -17.57
CA ARG A 50 -10.43 29.66 -18.72
C ARG A 50 -11.88 29.27 -18.44
N SER A 51 -12.40 29.53 -17.25
CA SER A 51 -13.81 29.23 -16.99
C SER A 51 -14.76 30.36 -17.44
N LYS A 52 -15.73 30.00 -18.29
CA LYS A 52 -16.95 30.81 -18.48
C LYS A 52 -17.95 30.36 -17.42
N GLY A 53 -18.19 31.21 -16.43
CA GLY A 53 -19.22 31.02 -15.41
C GLY A 53 -18.69 30.40 -14.11
N TYR A 54 -18.49 29.08 -14.06
CA TYR A 54 -18.13 28.37 -12.82
C TYR A 54 -16.69 28.61 -12.38
N GLN A 55 -16.47 28.81 -11.09
CA GLN A 55 -15.16 29.02 -10.47
C GLN A 55 -14.72 27.76 -9.71
N GLY A 56 -13.47 27.72 -9.23
CA GLY A 56 -12.94 26.53 -8.53
C GLY A 56 -13.78 26.09 -7.34
N VAL A 57 -14.31 27.04 -6.56
CA VAL A 57 -15.25 26.74 -5.46
C VAL A 57 -16.49 25.97 -5.93
N ASP A 58 -17.00 26.25 -7.13
CA ASP A 58 -18.16 25.54 -7.69
C ASP A 58 -17.81 24.09 -8.05
N ILE A 59 -16.58 23.84 -8.49
CA ILE A 59 -16.07 22.50 -8.80
C ILE A 59 -15.82 21.72 -7.50
N PHE A 60 -15.22 22.37 -6.51
CA PHE A 60 -14.94 21.81 -5.20
C PHE A 60 -16.22 21.30 -4.52
N VAL A 61 -17.24 22.15 -4.37
CA VAL A 61 -18.49 21.78 -3.69
C VAL A 61 -19.28 20.72 -4.46
N PHE A 62 -19.21 20.72 -5.80
CA PHE A 62 -19.84 19.69 -6.61
C PHE A 62 -19.17 18.32 -6.40
N LEU A 63 -17.83 18.27 -6.45
CA LEU A 63 -17.09 17.04 -6.22
C LEU A 63 -17.24 16.55 -4.78
N LEU A 64 -17.29 17.46 -3.81
CA LEU A 64 -17.58 17.13 -2.43
C LEU A 64 -18.96 16.46 -2.29
N ALA A 65 -20.01 17.04 -2.87
CA ALA A 65 -21.35 16.44 -2.89
C ALA A 65 -21.36 15.06 -3.58
N PHE A 66 -20.60 14.92 -4.68
CA PHE A 66 -20.42 13.65 -5.36
C PHE A 66 -19.76 12.60 -4.46
N PHE A 67 -18.64 12.92 -3.80
CA PHE A 67 -17.92 11.97 -2.95
C PHE A 67 -18.70 11.60 -1.67
N CYS A 68 -19.47 12.52 -1.09
CA CYS A 68 -20.39 12.18 0.01
C CYS A 68 -21.43 11.13 -0.39
N SER A 69 -21.81 11.07 -1.67
CA SER A 69 -22.88 10.22 -2.18
C SER A 69 -22.40 9.15 -3.18
N ILE A 70 -21.09 8.92 -3.28
CA ILE A 70 -20.51 8.11 -4.36
C ILE A 70 -20.94 6.63 -4.29
N LYS A 71 -21.19 6.09 -3.10
CA LYS A 71 -21.70 4.71 -2.94
C LYS A 71 -23.06 4.52 -3.60
N LEU A 72 -23.91 5.55 -3.60
CA LEU A 72 -25.25 5.50 -4.16
C LEU A 72 -25.26 5.66 -5.69
N TYR A 73 -24.37 6.51 -6.21
CA TYR A 73 -24.42 6.92 -7.62
C TYR A 73 -23.31 6.33 -8.48
N GLY A 74 -22.16 5.97 -7.90
CA GLY A 74 -21.02 5.32 -8.54
C GLY A 74 -20.24 6.17 -9.55
N SER A 75 -20.88 7.08 -10.28
CA SER A 75 -20.26 7.90 -11.33
C SER A 75 -20.75 9.34 -11.32
N LEU A 76 -19.90 10.27 -11.80
CA LEU A 76 -20.25 11.69 -11.94
C LEU A 76 -21.47 11.91 -12.85
N HIS A 77 -21.63 11.09 -13.90
CA HIS A 77 -22.77 11.15 -14.80
C HIS A 77 -24.07 10.76 -14.09
N ALA A 78 -24.09 9.61 -13.41
CA ALA A 78 -25.27 9.14 -12.68
C ALA A 78 -25.64 10.07 -11.52
N PHE A 79 -24.64 10.56 -10.78
CA PHE A 79 -24.82 11.57 -9.74
C PHE A 79 -25.49 12.80 -10.30
N SER A 80 -24.85 13.45 -11.29
CA SER A 80 -25.35 14.65 -11.94
C SER A 80 -26.82 14.49 -12.35
N ARG A 81 -27.17 13.41 -13.05
CA ARG A 81 -28.55 13.16 -13.51
C ARG A 81 -29.53 12.99 -12.35
N ARG A 82 -29.17 12.18 -11.34
CA ARG A 82 -30.08 11.85 -10.23
C ARG A 82 -30.28 13.04 -9.28
N ILE A 83 -29.28 13.88 -9.06
CA ILE A 83 -29.42 15.03 -8.15
C ILE A 83 -30.13 16.23 -8.79
N ALA A 84 -30.51 16.15 -10.07
CA ALA A 84 -31.08 17.28 -10.81
C ALA A 84 -32.22 18.02 -10.07
N PRO A 85 -33.17 17.35 -9.39
CA PRO A 85 -34.23 18.04 -8.63
C PRO A 85 -33.68 18.91 -7.49
N TRP A 86 -32.62 18.46 -6.80
CA TRP A 86 -32.08 19.13 -5.62
C TRP A 86 -30.89 20.07 -5.91
N ARG A 87 -30.39 20.11 -7.16
CA ARG A 87 -29.22 20.93 -7.53
C ARG A 87 -29.29 22.40 -7.08
N PRO A 88 -30.42 23.13 -7.24
CA PRO A 88 -30.49 24.52 -6.78
C PRO A 88 -30.34 24.64 -5.26
N LEU A 89 -30.97 23.74 -4.49
CA LEU A 89 -30.93 23.73 -3.03
C LEU A 89 -29.52 23.36 -2.51
N LEU A 90 -28.90 22.33 -3.09
CA LEU A 90 -27.55 21.89 -2.71
C LEU A 90 -26.48 22.93 -3.02
N ALA A 91 -26.62 23.66 -4.14
CA ALA A 91 -25.76 24.79 -4.45
C ALA A 91 -26.02 25.97 -3.51
N ALA A 92 -27.28 26.24 -3.19
CA ALA A 92 -27.66 27.32 -2.30
C ALA A 92 -27.15 27.12 -0.87
N ALA A 93 -27.08 25.87 -0.41
CA ALA A 93 -26.48 25.50 0.88
C ALA A 93 -25.00 25.90 1.03
N VAL A 94 -24.31 26.29 -0.05
CA VAL A 94 -22.94 26.82 -0.05
C VAL A 94 -22.86 28.25 -0.59
N GLY A 95 -23.98 28.98 -0.61
CA GLY A 95 -24.00 30.36 -1.12
C GLY A 95 -23.88 30.45 -2.64
N ARG A 96 -24.16 29.37 -3.39
CA ARG A 96 -24.03 29.32 -4.85
C ARG A 96 -25.39 29.19 -5.53
N ARG A 97 -25.58 29.85 -6.68
CA ARG A 97 -26.85 29.84 -7.42
C ARG A 97 -27.15 28.48 -8.04
N ARG A 98 -26.14 27.82 -8.58
CA ARG A 98 -26.29 26.58 -9.36
C ARG A 98 -25.05 25.72 -9.22
N PHE A 99 -25.23 24.40 -9.22
CA PHE A 99 -24.14 23.47 -9.44
C PHE A 99 -23.71 23.43 -10.92
N PRO A 100 -22.44 23.12 -11.20
CA PRO A 100 -21.98 22.79 -12.54
C PRO A 100 -22.74 21.60 -13.14
N THR A 101 -22.94 21.62 -14.46
CA THR A 101 -23.37 20.42 -15.20
C THR A 101 -22.22 19.43 -15.33
N GLN A 102 -22.50 18.16 -15.63
CA GLN A 102 -21.45 17.14 -15.85
C GLN A 102 -20.42 17.59 -16.91
N SER A 103 -20.88 18.14 -18.04
CA SER A 103 -19.98 18.64 -19.08
C SER A 103 -19.17 19.87 -18.63
N SER A 104 -19.70 20.66 -17.70
CA SER A 104 -18.98 21.79 -17.11
C SER A 104 -17.90 21.32 -16.14
N ILE A 105 -18.17 20.30 -15.33
CA ILE A 105 -17.15 19.63 -14.51
C ILE A 105 -16.05 19.04 -15.37
N SER A 106 -16.40 18.29 -16.42
CA SER A 106 -15.41 17.70 -17.33
C SER A 106 -14.48 18.76 -17.93
N ARG A 107 -15.04 19.86 -18.45
CA ARG A 107 -14.25 20.97 -19.02
C ARG A 107 -13.42 21.69 -17.97
N ALA A 108 -13.96 21.88 -16.77
CA ALA A 108 -13.24 22.51 -15.67
C ALA A 108 -12.03 21.69 -15.24
N LEU A 109 -12.19 20.37 -15.07
CA LEU A 109 -11.11 19.46 -14.70
C LEU A 109 -10.03 19.35 -15.78
N GLN A 110 -10.39 19.49 -17.05
CA GLN A 110 -9.44 19.54 -18.16
C GLN A 110 -8.67 20.86 -18.26
N ALA A 111 -9.22 21.95 -17.70
CA ALA A 111 -8.64 23.29 -17.79
C ALA A 111 -7.77 23.67 -16.58
N LEU A 112 -7.45 22.70 -15.72
CA LEU A 112 -6.61 22.91 -14.54
C LEU A 112 -5.13 22.80 -14.91
N GLU A 113 -4.34 23.71 -14.37
CA GLU A 113 -2.89 23.71 -14.49
C GLU A 113 -2.27 22.90 -13.35
N PHE A 114 -1.27 22.08 -13.66
CA PHE A 114 -0.73 21.09 -12.72
C PHE A 114 -0.11 21.73 -11.47
N GLU A 115 0.78 22.71 -11.64
CA GLU A 115 1.45 23.42 -10.53
C GLU A 115 0.48 24.06 -9.55
N GLN A 116 -0.59 24.67 -10.08
CA GLN A 116 -1.62 25.28 -9.24
C GLN A 116 -2.38 24.24 -8.44
N VAL A 117 -2.73 23.11 -9.05
CA VAL A 117 -3.43 22.03 -8.34
C VAL A 117 -2.52 21.38 -7.30
N VAL A 118 -1.23 21.21 -7.58
CA VAL A 118 -0.25 20.73 -6.59
C VAL A 118 -0.32 21.59 -5.33
N ALA A 119 -0.13 22.90 -5.47
CA ALA A 119 -0.15 23.83 -4.34
C ALA A 119 -1.52 23.87 -3.61
N PHE A 120 -2.62 23.76 -4.37
CA PHE A 120 -3.96 23.69 -3.77
C PHE A 120 -4.18 22.39 -2.98
N CYS A 121 -3.74 21.25 -3.51
CA CYS A 121 -3.92 19.95 -2.86
C CYS A 121 -3.08 19.83 -1.60
N ASP A 122 -1.86 20.36 -1.60
CA ASP A 122 -1.00 20.39 -0.42
C ASP A 122 -1.66 21.18 0.70
N TRP A 123 -2.11 22.41 0.40
CA TRP A 123 -2.88 23.22 1.35
C TRP A 123 -4.16 22.52 1.82
N LEU A 124 -4.93 21.95 0.89
CA LEU A 124 -6.22 21.35 1.22
C LEU A 124 -6.03 20.18 2.19
N ILE A 125 -5.05 19.31 1.94
CA ILE A 125 -4.87 18.10 2.74
C ILE A 125 -4.11 18.40 4.05
N GLN A 126 -3.10 19.28 4.02
CA GLN A 126 -2.19 19.53 5.16
C GLN A 126 -2.71 20.65 6.07
N ASP A 127 -3.17 21.76 5.50
CA ASP A 127 -3.39 23.00 6.26
C ASP A 127 -4.86 23.29 6.55
N SER A 128 -5.79 22.78 5.74
CA SER A 128 -7.21 23.10 5.91
C SER A 128 -7.86 22.40 7.10
N ILE A 129 -7.24 21.32 7.61
CA ILE A 129 -7.71 20.56 8.77
C ILE A 129 -6.68 20.71 9.90
N LYS A 130 -6.84 21.74 10.75
CA LYS A 130 -5.87 22.09 11.81
C LYS A 130 -6.16 21.48 13.18
N ASP A 131 -7.19 20.65 13.27
CA ASP A 131 -7.66 20.12 14.54
C ASP A 131 -6.71 19.06 15.10
N HIS A 132 -6.28 19.24 16.35
CA HIS A 132 -5.32 18.38 17.04
C HIS A 132 -6.00 17.25 17.84
N LEU A 133 -7.34 17.20 17.92
CA LEU A 133 -8.07 16.29 18.82
C LEU A 133 -7.58 14.83 18.71
N LEU A 134 -7.36 14.35 17.48
CA LEU A 134 -6.90 12.98 17.27
C LEU A 134 -5.42 12.78 17.66
N LEU A 135 -4.60 13.81 17.51
CA LEU A 135 -3.14 13.73 17.67
C LEU A 135 -2.70 13.68 19.13
N GLU A 136 -3.51 14.23 20.03
CA GLU A 136 -3.24 14.19 21.47
C GLU A 136 -3.52 12.81 22.09
N HIS A 137 -4.25 11.95 21.38
CA HIS A 137 -4.65 10.65 21.91
C HIS A 137 -3.56 9.59 21.69
N GLU A 138 -3.09 8.94 22.77
CA GLU A 138 -1.98 7.98 22.70
C GLU A 138 -2.16 6.83 21.70
N SER A 139 -3.41 6.44 21.44
CA SER A 139 -3.76 5.37 20.49
C SER A 139 -3.43 5.67 19.03
N VAL A 140 -3.01 6.90 18.69
CA VAL A 140 -2.57 7.26 17.33
C VAL A 140 -1.06 7.22 17.16
N THR A 141 -0.31 6.95 18.22
CA THR A 141 1.14 6.87 18.18
C THR A 141 1.59 5.42 18.25
N THR A 142 2.72 5.15 17.62
CA THR A 142 3.48 3.92 17.86
C THR A 142 4.40 4.16 19.05
N ARG A 143 4.48 3.22 20.00
CA ARG A 143 5.50 3.28 21.06
C ARG A 143 6.67 2.37 20.73
N ASP A 144 7.89 2.86 20.90
CA ASP A 144 9.11 2.06 20.73
C ASP A 144 9.42 1.20 21.98
N CYS A 145 10.55 0.46 21.96
CA CYS A 145 10.96 -0.41 23.05
C CYS A 145 11.40 0.32 24.33
N GLU A 146 11.55 1.64 24.26
CA GLU A 146 11.84 2.55 25.38
C GLU A 146 10.57 3.29 25.86
N GLY A 147 9.41 2.96 25.27
CA GLY A 147 8.10 3.52 25.63
C GLY A 147 7.84 4.92 25.04
N GLN A 148 8.74 5.43 24.20
CA GLN A 148 8.58 6.74 23.57
C GLN A 148 7.56 6.67 22.46
N ALA A 149 6.71 7.70 22.34
CA ALA A 149 5.69 7.80 21.31
C ALA A 149 6.24 8.42 20.03
N LEU A 150 5.93 7.80 18.88
CA LEU A 150 6.26 8.26 17.54
C LEU A 150 5.00 8.31 16.66
N HIS A 151 4.92 9.35 15.84
CA HIS A 151 3.97 9.48 14.76
C HIS A 151 4.56 8.82 13.51
N VAL A 152 3.93 7.74 13.03
CA VAL A 152 4.43 6.99 11.87
C VAL A 152 3.71 7.44 10.60
N PHE A 153 4.48 7.69 9.55
CA PHE A 153 4.01 8.12 8.24
C PHE A 153 4.39 7.09 7.19
N HIS A 154 3.39 6.55 6.51
CA HIS A 154 3.59 5.58 5.44
C HIS A 154 3.52 6.28 4.08
N PHE A 155 4.59 6.17 3.29
CA PHE A 155 4.65 6.64 1.91
C PHE A 155 4.66 5.44 0.95
N ASP A 156 3.68 5.41 0.04
CA ASP A 156 3.56 4.32 -0.93
C ASP A 156 3.05 4.82 -2.30
N PRO A 157 3.89 4.75 -3.35
CA PRO A 157 3.45 4.99 -4.71
C PRO A 157 2.74 3.77 -5.30
N ARG A 158 1.51 3.97 -5.79
CA ARG A 158 0.70 2.94 -6.46
C ARG A 158 0.58 3.21 -7.94
N VAL A 159 0.87 2.19 -8.74
CA VAL A 159 0.69 2.23 -10.20
C VAL A 159 -0.71 1.77 -10.59
N THR A 160 -1.41 2.55 -11.41
CA THR A 160 -2.65 2.14 -12.09
C THR A 160 -2.34 1.95 -13.58
N VAL A 161 -2.46 0.71 -14.06
CA VAL A 161 -2.20 0.38 -15.46
C VAL A 161 -3.45 0.60 -16.31
N LEU A 162 -3.26 1.11 -17.52
CA LEU A 162 -4.28 1.30 -18.55
C LEU A 162 -3.92 0.43 -19.75
N ARG A 163 -4.95 -0.05 -20.45
CA ARG A 163 -4.77 -0.79 -21.70
C ARG A 163 -5.01 0.07 -22.92
N GLU A 164 -4.11 0.00 -23.89
CA GLU A 164 -4.34 0.58 -25.20
C GLU A 164 -5.19 -0.37 -26.05
N ARG A 165 -6.46 -0.03 -26.23
CA ARG A 165 -7.32 -0.74 -27.20
C ARG A 165 -7.08 -0.17 -28.60
N ALA A 166 -7.25 -0.97 -29.65
CA ALA A 166 -7.24 -0.44 -31.02
C ALA A 166 -8.23 0.73 -31.17
N LEU A 167 -7.80 1.79 -31.86
CA LEU A 167 -8.73 2.83 -32.28
C LEU A 167 -9.61 2.25 -33.40
N PRO A 168 -10.86 2.73 -33.57
CA PRO A 168 -11.65 2.37 -34.74
C PRO A 168 -10.83 2.64 -36.00
N GLU A 169 -10.75 1.64 -36.89
CA GLU A 169 -10.22 1.86 -38.23
C GLU A 169 -11.12 2.91 -38.89
N GLN A 170 -10.53 3.96 -39.46
CA GLN A 170 -11.29 4.83 -40.34
C GLN A 170 -11.60 3.97 -41.57
N ASP A 171 -12.86 3.55 -41.73
CA ASP A 171 -13.30 2.91 -42.97
C ASP A 171 -12.99 3.87 -44.12
N GLN A 172 -11.99 3.51 -44.94
CA GLN A 172 -11.60 4.28 -46.13
C GLN A 172 -12.75 4.40 -47.15
N ASP A 173 -13.83 3.66 -46.94
CA ASP A 173 -14.99 3.59 -47.84
C ASP A 173 -16.10 4.62 -47.52
N GLN A 174 -15.99 5.42 -46.45
CA GLN A 174 -16.95 6.51 -46.17
C GLN A 174 -16.57 7.87 -46.78
N ASP A 175 -15.48 7.93 -47.55
CA ASP A 175 -15.02 9.15 -48.23
C ASP A 175 -15.73 9.43 -49.58
N GLN A 176 -16.78 8.68 -49.95
CA GLN A 176 -17.50 8.89 -51.23
C GLN A 176 -18.72 9.82 -51.19
N ASP A 177 -19.18 10.27 -50.01
CA ASP A 177 -20.19 11.34 -49.90
C ASP A 177 -19.51 12.69 -49.62
N GLN A 178 -18.53 13.06 -50.47
CA GLN A 178 -17.90 14.38 -50.50
C GLN A 178 -18.73 15.35 -51.33
N ASP A 179 -19.63 16.08 -50.67
CA ASP A 179 -20.12 17.40 -51.14
C ASP A 179 -20.48 18.33 -49.96
N GLN A 180 -19.93 18.09 -48.77
CA GLN A 180 -19.94 19.05 -47.67
C GLN A 180 -18.51 19.47 -47.31
N GLU A 181 -17.98 20.42 -48.08
CA GLU A 181 -16.80 21.20 -47.72
C GLU A 181 -16.99 21.79 -46.30
N GLY A 182 -16.23 21.30 -45.31
CA GLY A 182 -16.10 22.10 -44.07
C GLY A 182 -15.59 21.46 -42.79
N VAL A 183 -15.58 20.13 -42.63
CA VAL A 183 -15.06 19.54 -41.37
C VAL A 183 -14.19 18.33 -41.69
N LYS A 184 -12.89 18.57 -41.88
CA LYS A 184 -11.87 17.52 -41.83
C LYS A 184 -12.02 16.84 -40.47
N GLY A 185 -12.56 15.62 -40.44
CA GLY A 185 -12.77 14.88 -39.19
C GLY A 185 -11.44 14.80 -38.43
N GLU A 186 -11.43 15.26 -37.18
CA GLU A 186 -10.24 15.19 -36.33
C GLU A 186 -9.80 13.72 -36.22
N GLU A 187 -8.51 13.44 -36.40
CA GLU A 187 -7.96 12.09 -36.26
C GLU A 187 -8.36 11.50 -34.90
N PRO A 188 -8.79 10.23 -34.83
CA PRO A 188 -9.18 9.61 -33.57
C PRO A 188 -8.06 9.72 -32.53
N THR A 189 -8.27 10.52 -31.48
CA THR A 189 -7.27 10.68 -30.40
C THR A 189 -7.60 9.82 -29.19
N ARG A 190 -6.55 9.21 -28.61
CA ARG A 190 -6.67 8.45 -27.36
C ARG A 190 -6.91 9.40 -26.19
N ARG A 191 -7.93 9.12 -25.37
CA ARG A 191 -8.17 9.87 -24.12
C ARG A 191 -7.02 9.74 -23.10
N SER A 192 -6.21 8.69 -23.19
CA SER A 192 -5.05 8.47 -22.33
C SER A 192 -3.82 9.28 -22.72
N LEU A 193 -3.82 9.94 -23.88
CA LEU A 193 -2.68 10.70 -24.38
C LEU A 193 -2.37 11.87 -23.43
N GLY A 194 -1.14 11.94 -22.92
CA GLY A 194 -0.70 12.94 -21.93
C GLY A 194 -1.23 12.72 -20.51
N PHE A 195 -2.11 11.73 -20.30
CA PHE A 195 -2.58 11.32 -18.97
C PHE A 195 -1.75 10.18 -18.40
N ALA A 196 -1.36 9.23 -19.25
CA ALA A 196 -0.63 8.04 -18.88
C ALA A 196 0.51 7.79 -19.88
N GLU A 197 1.59 7.21 -19.39
CA GLU A 197 2.79 6.91 -20.17
C GLU A 197 3.27 5.47 -19.89
N PRO A 198 4.11 4.88 -20.76
CA PRO A 198 4.78 3.62 -20.44
C PRO A 198 5.57 3.72 -19.13
N GLY A 199 5.67 2.61 -18.41
CA GLY A 199 6.44 2.55 -17.16
C GLY A 199 6.70 1.11 -16.74
N TYR A 200 7.18 0.91 -15.52
CA TYR A 200 7.38 -0.42 -14.96
C TYR A 200 6.11 -0.83 -14.17
N PRO A 201 5.22 -1.67 -14.73
CA PRO A 201 3.96 -2.01 -14.08
C PRO A 201 4.13 -3.09 -13.00
N GLY A 202 5.36 -3.59 -12.81
CA GLY A 202 5.64 -4.79 -12.02
C GLY A 202 4.85 -5.99 -12.54
N ARG A 203 4.00 -6.57 -11.69
CA ARG A 203 3.13 -7.72 -12.04
C ARG A 203 1.88 -7.33 -12.84
N LYS A 204 1.52 -6.04 -12.90
CA LYS A 204 0.27 -5.59 -13.53
C LYS A 204 0.37 -5.64 -15.06
N ARG A 205 -0.75 -5.89 -15.75
CA ARG A 205 -0.82 -6.02 -17.22
C ARG A 205 -1.47 -4.78 -17.85
N GLY A 206 -0.68 -3.96 -18.53
CA GLY A 206 -1.11 -2.83 -19.35
C GLY A 206 0.09 -2.15 -20.02
N GLU A 207 -0.17 -1.40 -21.08
CA GLU A 207 0.85 -0.74 -21.90
C GLU A 207 1.20 0.65 -21.36
N LEU A 208 0.21 1.34 -20.76
CA LEU A 208 0.37 2.64 -20.13
C LEU A 208 0.08 2.56 -18.64
N GLN A 209 0.56 3.55 -17.90
CA GLN A 209 0.25 3.65 -16.48
C GLN A 209 0.26 5.10 -15.98
N ILE A 210 -0.37 5.27 -14.82
CA ILE A 210 -0.22 6.45 -13.96
C ILE A 210 0.29 5.98 -12.61
N THR A 211 1.09 6.81 -11.94
CA THR A 211 1.54 6.60 -10.58
C THR A 211 0.83 7.56 -9.65
N ARG A 212 0.32 7.03 -8.54
CA ARG A 212 -0.30 7.79 -7.46
C ARG A 212 0.52 7.63 -6.19
N SER A 213 1.16 8.70 -5.74
CA SER A 213 1.96 8.70 -4.52
C SER A 213 1.16 9.30 -3.38
N MET A 214 1.01 8.57 -2.27
CA MET A 214 0.25 9.04 -1.10
C MET A 214 1.07 8.91 0.17
N LEU A 215 0.93 9.91 1.04
CA LEU A 215 1.46 9.91 2.39
C LEU A 215 0.30 9.78 3.38
N GLN A 216 0.40 8.82 4.31
CA GLN A 216 -0.62 8.58 5.32
C GLN A 216 -0.01 8.56 6.72
N HIS A 217 -0.63 9.25 7.68
CA HIS A 217 -0.31 9.08 9.09
C HIS A 217 -0.97 7.80 9.62
N ALA A 218 -0.17 6.82 10.04
CA ALA A 218 -0.60 5.45 10.30
C ALA A 218 -1.65 5.35 11.41
N GLY A 219 -1.50 6.13 12.49
CA GLY A 219 -2.40 6.05 13.63
C GLY A 219 -3.75 6.71 13.42
N THR A 220 -3.79 7.92 12.85
CA THR A 220 -5.06 8.59 12.54
C THR A 220 -5.72 8.06 11.27
N GLY A 221 -4.95 7.41 10.41
CA GLY A 221 -5.39 7.00 9.08
C GLY A 221 -5.67 8.16 8.13
N GLN A 222 -5.26 9.38 8.49
CA GLN A 222 -5.41 10.58 7.65
C GLN A 222 -4.33 10.61 6.57
N PHE A 223 -4.69 11.10 5.40
CA PHE A 223 -3.75 11.36 4.32
C PHE A 223 -3.19 12.77 4.43
N LEU A 224 -1.92 12.95 4.11
CA LEU A 224 -1.21 14.24 4.18
C LEU A 224 -0.74 14.72 2.80
N MET A 225 -0.72 13.83 1.83
CA MET A 225 -0.30 14.15 0.48
C MET A 225 -0.94 13.19 -0.52
N VAL A 226 -1.26 13.71 -1.70
CA VAL A 226 -1.52 12.92 -2.90
C VAL A 226 -0.84 13.59 -4.09
N ARG A 227 -0.16 12.79 -4.91
CA ARG A 227 0.44 13.17 -6.18
C ARG A 227 0.02 12.17 -7.24
N VAL A 228 -0.19 12.65 -8.47
CA VAL A 228 -0.52 11.82 -9.63
C VAL A 228 0.40 12.22 -10.78
N GLY A 229 1.14 11.25 -11.30
CA GLY A 229 2.01 11.42 -12.46
C GLY A 229 1.73 10.38 -13.54
N ALA A 230 2.04 10.72 -14.79
CA ALA A 230 2.07 9.76 -15.88
C ALA A 230 3.26 8.78 -15.71
N GLY A 231 3.14 7.57 -16.24
CA GLY A 231 4.23 6.59 -16.22
C GLY A 231 4.59 6.16 -14.80
N ASN A 232 5.87 6.20 -14.47
CA ASN A 232 6.37 5.96 -13.11
C ASN A 232 6.25 7.19 -12.18
N GLY A 233 5.74 8.33 -12.69
CA GLY A 233 5.75 9.62 -11.99
C GLY A 233 7.17 10.16 -11.77
N ASP A 234 7.28 11.28 -11.07
CA ASP A 234 8.54 11.76 -10.52
C ASP A 234 8.66 11.30 -9.07
N PHE A 235 9.18 10.09 -8.88
CA PHE A 235 9.33 9.52 -7.54
C PHE A 235 10.19 10.41 -6.62
N LYS A 236 11.21 11.08 -7.16
CA LYS A 236 12.13 11.89 -6.35
C LYS A 236 11.40 13.13 -5.84
N GLU A 237 10.72 13.85 -6.72
CA GLU A 237 9.91 15.01 -6.32
C GLU A 237 8.79 14.62 -5.36
N ASP A 238 8.08 13.50 -5.64
CA ASP A 238 7.03 13.00 -4.76
C ASP A 238 7.55 12.61 -3.37
N LEU A 239 8.74 12.00 -3.29
CA LEU A 239 9.39 11.66 -2.03
C LEU A 239 9.79 12.92 -1.24
N HIS A 240 10.38 13.92 -1.91
CA HIS A 240 10.71 15.21 -1.27
C HIS A 240 9.45 15.94 -0.79
N ALA A 241 8.38 15.91 -1.58
CA ALA A 241 7.08 16.46 -1.18
C ALA A 241 6.50 15.72 0.04
N ALA A 242 6.62 14.40 0.10
CA ALA A 242 6.16 13.61 1.24
C ALA A 242 6.93 13.96 2.52
N LEU A 243 8.25 14.02 2.47
CA LEU A 243 9.08 14.43 3.62
C LEU A 243 8.81 15.89 4.03
N GLY A 244 8.58 16.77 3.05
CA GLY A 244 8.11 18.13 3.27
C GLY A 244 6.77 18.19 4.02
N ALA A 245 5.82 17.33 3.66
CA ALA A 245 4.53 17.20 4.33
C ALA A 245 4.67 16.67 5.77
N VAL A 246 5.59 15.74 6.04
CA VAL A 246 5.91 15.30 7.42
C VAL A 246 6.44 16.45 8.25
N ARG A 247 7.38 17.25 7.71
CA ARG A 247 7.93 18.42 8.42
C ARG A 247 6.87 19.50 8.65
N CYS A 248 6.00 19.75 7.66
CA CYS A 248 4.88 20.67 7.78
C CYS A 248 3.93 20.21 8.90
N PHE A 249 3.54 18.94 8.89
CA PHE A 249 2.72 18.34 9.95
C PHE A 249 3.37 18.50 11.33
N ALA A 250 4.64 18.14 11.47
CA ALA A 250 5.38 18.27 12.72
C ALA A 250 5.36 19.72 13.24
N THR A 251 5.63 20.68 12.35
CA THR A 251 5.62 22.11 12.69
C THR A 251 4.22 22.59 13.09
N THR A 252 3.20 22.27 12.29
CA THR A 252 1.80 22.68 12.51
C THR A 252 1.26 22.18 13.84
N HIS A 253 1.69 21.00 14.28
CA HIS A 253 1.22 20.36 15.51
C HIS A 253 2.22 20.44 16.67
N ALA A 254 3.30 21.22 16.54
CA ALA A 254 4.36 21.35 17.54
C ALA A 254 4.93 20.00 18.01
N ILE A 255 5.03 19.03 17.09
CA ILE A 255 5.65 17.72 17.31
C ILE A 255 7.11 17.83 16.89
N ALA A 256 8.02 17.36 17.73
CA ALA A 256 9.44 17.33 17.39
C ALA A 256 9.70 16.36 16.23
N LEU A 257 10.54 16.76 15.26
CA LEU A 257 10.70 16.00 14.01
C LEU A 257 11.28 14.60 14.25
N GLU A 258 12.10 14.43 15.30
CA GLU A 258 12.62 13.14 15.77
C GLU A 258 11.52 12.19 16.27
N ARG A 259 10.30 12.68 16.50
CA ARG A 259 9.11 11.88 16.84
C ARG A 259 8.27 11.54 15.60
N CYS A 260 8.71 11.89 14.40
CA CYS A 260 8.04 11.58 13.15
C CYS A 260 8.81 10.52 12.37
N LEU A 261 8.30 9.30 12.33
CA LEU A 261 8.93 8.18 11.63
C LEU A 261 8.38 8.04 10.21
N PHE A 262 9.24 8.21 9.21
CA PHE A 262 8.90 8.02 7.80
C PHE A 262 9.21 6.59 7.31
N CYS A 263 8.17 5.83 6.98
CA CYS A 263 8.31 4.48 6.42
C CYS A 263 7.97 4.47 4.93
N CYS A 264 8.92 4.01 4.10
CA CYS A 264 8.77 3.98 2.65
C CYS A 264 9.08 2.59 2.08
N ASP A 265 8.35 2.19 1.04
CA ASP A 265 8.70 0.99 0.25
C ASP A 265 9.96 1.21 -0.61
N GLY A 266 10.60 0.12 -1.00
CA GLY A 266 11.82 0.09 -1.81
C GLY A 266 11.63 0.33 -3.30
N VAL A 267 10.54 1.00 -3.72
CA VAL A 267 10.15 1.14 -5.14
C VAL A 267 11.22 1.84 -5.99
N SER A 268 11.99 2.80 -5.44
CA SER A 268 13.03 3.50 -6.20
C SER A 268 14.38 2.79 -6.26
N GLY A 269 14.55 1.70 -5.51
CA GLY A 269 15.77 0.92 -5.47
C GLY A 269 16.98 1.66 -4.86
N GLY A 270 17.51 1.12 -3.76
CA GLY A 270 18.75 1.59 -3.14
C GLY A 270 18.53 2.61 -2.04
N PHE A 271 19.51 3.50 -1.84
CA PHE A 271 19.60 4.39 -0.68
C PHE A 271 18.99 5.79 -0.89
N GLN A 272 18.26 6.04 -1.98
CA GLN A 272 17.74 7.38 -2.28
C GLN A 272 16.72 7.84 -1.23
N GLN A 273 15.86 6.95 -0.75
CA GLN A 273 14.92 7.28 0.34
C GLN A 273 15.65 7.65 1.63
N ALA A 274 16.71 6.91 1.96
CA ALA A 274 17.53 7.16 3.13
C ALA A 274 18.22 8.53 3.04
N LYS A 275 18.82 8.86 1.89
CA LYS A 275 19.46 10.17 1.67
C LYS A 275 18.48 11.32 1.83
N ALA A 276 17.32 11.22 1.18
CA ALA A 276 16.30 12.26 1.26
C ALA A 276 15.79 12.42 2.71
N ALA A 277 15.51 11.33 3.41
CA ALA A 277 15.05 11.41 4.80
C ALA A 277 16.10 12.05 5.73
N LEU A 278 17.38 11.70 5.57
CA LEU A 278 18.49 12.31 6.30
C LEU A 278 18.66 13.80 5.97
N GLU A 279 18.54 14.21 4.70
CA GLU A 279 18.57 15.63 4.28
C GLU A 279 17.46 16.44 4.96
N PHE A 280 16.28 15.84 5.13
CA PHE A 280 15.15 16.46 5.82
C PHE A 280 15.22 16.36 7.35
N GLY A 281 16.18 15.60 7.91
CA GLY A 281 16.27 15.35 9.35
C GLY A 281 15.13 14.51 9.91
N VAL A 282 14.49 13.67 9.08
CA VAL A 282 13.34 12.84 9.46
C VAL A 282 13.80 11.41 9.72
N PRO A 283 13.54 10.83 10.91
CA PRO A 283 13.77 9.42 11.15
C PRO A 283 13.08 8.54 10.13
N PHE A 284 13.71 7.46 9.66
CA PHE A 284 13.14 6.65 8.59
C PHE A 284 13.34 5.14 8.72
N ILE A 285 12.47 4.39 8.04
CA ILE A 285 12.66 2.98 7.68
C ILE A 285 12.37 2.83 6.19
N GLY A 286 13.33 2.29 5.44
CA GLY A 286 13.18 2.03 4.02
C GLY A 286 13.68 0.64 3.63
N ARG A 287 12.88 -0.11 2.86
CA ARG A 287 13.37 -1.37 2.27
C ARG A 287 14.31 -1.06 1.10
N LEU A 288 15.45 -1.72 1.06
CA LEU A 288 16.42 -1.58 -0.02
C LEU A 288 16.18 -2.60 -1.13
N ALA A 289 16.59 -2.23 -2.35
CA ALA A 289 16.66 -3.17 -3.49
C ALA A 289 18.11 -3.53 -3.87
N CYS A 290 19.11 -2.92 -3.23
CA CYS A 290 20.54 -3.19 -3.46
C CYS A 290 20.99 -4.38 -2.60
N TYR A 291 20.75 -5.59 -3.11
CA TYR A 291 21.08 -6.83 -2.40
C TYR A 291 22.54 -7.26 -2.55
N GLU A 292 23.35 -6.48 -3.26
CA GLU A 292 24.81 -6.64 -3.33
C GLU A 292 25.45 -6.52 -1.95
N VAL A 293 24.84 -5.74 -1.04
CA VAL A 293 25.28 -5.58 0.35
C VAL A 293 25.32 -6.92 1.09
N LEU A 294 24.48 -7.90 0.74
CA LEU A 294 24.52 -9.24 1.34
C LEU A 294 25.77 -10.04 0.95
N GLU A 295 26.50 -9.60 -0.08
CA GLU A 295 27.72 -10.26 -0.52
C GLU A 295 28.97 -9.73 0.19
N GLU A 296 28.88 -8.58 0.86
CA GLU A 296 29.96 -7.97 1.61
C GLU A 296 30.40 -8.87 2.78
N PHE A 297 31.69 -8.83 3.11
CA PHE A 297 32.28 -9.69 4.13
C PHE A 297 31.60 -9.50 5.50
N ASP A 298 31.36 -8.24 5.89
CA ASP A 298 30.75 -7.93 7.19
C ASP A 298 29.29 -8.39 7.25
N ALA A 299 28.51 -8.23 6.18
CA ALA A 299 27.13 -8.71 6.11
C ALA A 299 27.06 -10.25 6.16
N LYS A 300 27.93 -10.94 5.43
CA LYS A 300 28.05 -12.42 5.49
C LYS A 300 28.44 -12.90 6.89
N ARG A 301 29.41 -12.24 7.52
CA ARG A 301 29.82 -12.53 8.90
C ARG A 301 28.66 -12.31 9.87
N ALA A 302 27.94 -11.21 9.75
CA ALA A 302 26.77 -10.91 10.57
C ALA A 302 25.67 -11.97 10.38
N MET A 303 25.37 -12.39 9.15
CA MET A 303 24.37 -13.45 8.90
C MET A 303 24.79 -14.82 9.43
N ALA A 304 26.09 -15.14 9.41
CA ALA A 304 26.62 -16.41 9.87
C ALA A 304 26.74 -16.52 11.40
N CYS A 305 27.07 -15.42 12.07
CA CYS A 305 27.40 -15.40 13.51
C CYS A 305 26.38 -14.62 14.35
N GLY A 306 25.52 -13.83 13.73
CA GLY A 306 24.60 -12.92 14.40
C GLY A 306 23.41 -13.63 15.04
N ARG A 307 22.83 -12.95 16.04
CA ARG A 307 21.62 -13.40 16.70
C ARG A 307 20.41 -12.99 15.87
N TRP A 308 19.70 -13.97 15.36
CA TRP A 308 18.41 -13.76 14.71
C TRP A 308 17.31 -13.62 15.74
N GLU A 309 16.42 -12.66 15.55
CA GLU A 309 15.26 -12.40 16.39
C GLU A 309 13.99 -12.71 15.61
N ARG A 310 12.98 -13.28 16.25
CA ARG A 310 11.71 -13.56 15.59
C ARG A 310 10.95 -12.25 15.40
N VAL A 311 10.48 -12.00 14.17
CA VAL A 311 9.63 -10.87 13.84
C VAL A 311 8.19 -11.20 14.22
N GLU A 312 7.48 -10.27 14.85
CA GLU A 312 6.04 -10.42 15.09
C GLU A 312 5.29 -10.26 13.76
N ASP A 313 4.40 -11.20 13.47
CA ASP A 313 3.62 -11.24 12.24
C ASP A 313 2.12 -11.16 12.56
N SER A 314 1.39 -10.49 11.66
CA SER A 314 -0.06 -10.50 11.52
C SER A 314 -0.70 -11.89 11.42
N GLY A 315 0.07 -12.93 11.09
CA GLY A 315 -0.39 -14.30 10.87
C GLY A 315 -0.79 -14.60 9.42
N SER A 316 -0.73 -13.61 8.53
CA SER A 316 -1.01 -13.76 7.09
C SER A 316 0.25 -13.94 6.23
N GLY A 317 1.44 -13.79 6.82
CA GLY A 317 2.72 -13.84 6.13
C GLY A 317 3.54 -15.10 6.41
N PRO A 318 4.70 -15.24 5.76
CA PRO A 318 5.69 -16.22 6.18
C PRO A 318 6.25 -15.84 7.55
N ARG A 319 6.65 -16.85 8.32
CA ARG A 319 7.40 -16.60 9.56
C ARG A 319 8.75 -15.98 9.21
N ARG A 320 9.05 -14.86 9.87
CA ARG A 320 10.23 -14.05 9.62
C ARG A 320 11.15 -13.99 10.83
N TRP A 321 12.42 -13.81 10.52
CA TRP A 321 13.45 -13.46 11.49
C TRP A 321 14.17 -12.21 11.02
N ALA A 322 14.76 -11.47 11.94
CA ALA A 322 15.52 -10.27 11.65
C ALA A 322 16.85 -10.25 12.41
N LEU A 323 17.81 -9.50 11.90
CA LEU A 323 19.19 -9.45 12.37
C LEU A 323 19.80 -8.08 12.01
N GLU A 324 20.69 -7.58 12.87
CA GLU A 324 21.56 -6.44 12.55
C GLU A 324 22.63 -6.81 11.51
N LEU A 325 22.76 -6.01 10.45
CA LEU A 325 23.91 -6.07 9.53
C LEU A 325 25.02 -5.07 9.89
N GLY A 326 24.71 -4.04 10.70
CA GLY A 326 25.66 -3.00 11.12
C GLY A 326 25.38 -1.64 10.46
N SER A 327 26.39 -0.77 10.44
CA SER A 327 26.31 0.56 9.80
C SER A 327 26.83 0.51 8.37
N TYR A 328 26.23 1.32 7.50
CA TYR A 328 26.63 1.49 6.11
C TYR A 328 26.85 2.97 5.82
N THR A 329 27.97 3.27 5.16
CA THR A 329 28.33 4.64 4.78
C THR A 329 27.80 4.95 3.39
N LEU A 330 26.92 5.94 3.29
CA LEU A 330 26.43 6.45 2.02
C LEU A 330 27.55 7.21 1.28
N ASP A 331 27.36 7.43 -0.02
CA ASP A 331 28.29 8.18 -0.88
C ASP A 331 28.57 9.62 -0.41
N ASN A 332 27.61 10.23 0.29
CA ASN A 332 27.76 11.55 0.92
C ASN A 332 28.41 11.50 2.32
N GLY A 333 28.89 10.33 2.77
CA GLY A 333 29.51 10.11 4.07
C GLY A 333 28.54 9.89 5.24
N ALA A 334 27.23 10.07 5.04
CA ALA A 334 26.25 9.83 6.09
C ALA A 334 26.16 8.34 6.43
N GLN A 335 25.93 8.03 7.71
CA GLN A 335 25.77 6.66 8.19
C GLN A 335 24.31 6.28 8.25
N VAL A 336 23.98 5.06 7.82
CA VAL A 336 22.68 4.44 8.03
C VAL A 336 22.87 3.08 8.69
N ARG A 337 21.91 2.67 9.50
CA ARG A 337 21.88 1.32 10.06
C ARG A 337 21.18 0.36 9.10
N LEU A 338 21.74 -0.83 8.96
CA LEU A 338 21.21 -1.90 8.13
C LEU A 338 20.68 -3.05 8.97
N VAL A 339 19.46 -3.47 8.63
CA VAL A 339 18.79 -4.64 9.21
C VAL A 339 18.42 -5.58 8.07
N VAL A 340 18.55 -6.89 8.29
CA VAL A 340 18.09 -7.91 7.34
C VAL A 340 16.95 -8.71 7.95
N SER A 341 15.91 -8.99 7.17
CA SER A 341 14.92 -10.01 7.47
C SER A 341 15.14 -11.24 6.60
N ALA A 342 14.90 -12.42 7.15
CA ALA A 342 14.94 -13.70 6.46
C ALA A 342 13.65 -14.48 6.68
N PHE A 343 13.21 -15.22 5.66
CA PHE A 343 12.15 -16.21 5.77
C PHE A 343 12.34 -17.34 4.75
N VAL A 344 11.75 -18.51 5.05
CA VAL A 344 11.70 -19.64 4.12
C VAL A 344 10.36 -19.59 3.38
N PRO A 345 10.34 -19.39 2.05
CA PRO A 345 9.11 -19.43 1.27
C PRO A 345 8.47 -20.83 1.33
N SER A 346 7.14 -20.89 1.42
CA SER A 346 6.39 -22.15 1.58
C SER A 346 6.52 -23.10 0.39
N ASP A 347 6.77 -22.58 -0.81
CA ASP A 347 6.92 -23.34 -2.05
C ASP A 347 8.39 -23.54 -2.46
N GLY A 348 9.33 -23.12 -1.60
CA GLY A 348 10.76 -23.16 -1.88
C GLY A 348 11.19 -22.28 -3.06
N LYS A 349 10.35 -21.33 -3.49
CA LYS A 349 10.64 -20.41 -4.60
C LYS A 349 10.67 -18.97 -4.11
N LYS A 350 11.38 -18.11 -4.85
CA LYS A 350 11.35 -16.67 -4.61
C LYS A 350 9.90 -16.17 -4.72
N SER A 351 9.44 -15.50 -3.67
CA SER A 351 8.10 -14.90 -3.60
C SER A 351 8.19 -13.40 -3.34
N GLY A 352 7.96 -12.58 -4.36
CA GLY A 352 7.98 -11.12 -4.23
C GLY A 352 9.37 -10.51 -4.12
N ALA A 353 9.49 -9.46 -3.30
CA ALA A 353 10.71 -8.66 -3.13
C ALA A 353 11.71 -9.34 -2.17
N GLY A 354 13.00 -9.20 -2.46
CA GLY A 354 14.06 -9.88 -1.72
C GLY A 354 15.07 -10.56 -2.65
N ARG A 355 16.18 -11.02 -2.04
CA ARG A 355 17.15 -11.91 -2.68
C ARG A 355 16.99 -13.32 -2.12
N PHE A 356 16.85 -14.29 -3.02
CA PHE A 356 16.70 -15.70 -2.65
C PHE A 356 18.06 -16.38 -2.71
N ILE A 357 18.53 -16.88 -1.56
CA ILE A 357 19.85 -17.51 -1.39
C ILE A 357 19.63 -18.81 -0.60
N ASP A 358 20.04 -19.94 -1.17
CA ASP A 358 20.04 -21.25 -0.51
C ASP A 358 18.72 -21.63 0.19
N GLY A 359 17.57 -21.35 -0.45
CA GLY A 359 16.25 -21.68 0.10
C GLY A 359 15.65 -20.63 1.03
N VAL A 360 16.38 -19.57 1.33
CA VAL A 360 15.96 -18.48 2.21
C VAL A 360 15.81 -17.19 1.41
N GLN A 361 14.76 -16.43 1.67
CA GLN A 361 14.55 -15.12 1.09
C GLN A 361 14.93 -14.03 2.08
N TYR A 362 15.84 -13.15 1.66
CA TYR A 362 16.38 -12.04 2.43
C TYR A 362 15.83 -10.71 1.92
N GLU A 363 15.38 -9.86 2.84
CA GLU A 363 14.94 -8.49 2.61
C GLU A 363 15.82 -7.55 3.47
N ILE A 364 16.33 -6.45 2.90
CA ILE A 364 17.23 -5.52 3.62
C ILE A 364 16.50 -4.22 3.87
N PHE A 365 16.74 -3.63 5.04
CA PHE A 365 16.18 -2.35 5.46
C PHE A 365 17.30 -1.40 5.86
N ALA A 366 17.18 -0.14 5.45
CA ALA A 366 17.98 0.96 5.98
C ALA A 366 17.13 1.79 6.95
N THR A 367 17.77 2.29 8.00
CA THR A 367 17.14 3.14 8.99
C THR A 367 18.12 4.13 9.62
N SER A 368 17.60 5.19 10.21
CA SER A 368 18.32 6.07 11.13
C SER A 368 18.00 5.80 12.61
N LEU A 369 17.15 4.81 12.91
CA LEU A 369 16.68 4.53 14.27
C LEU A 369 17.74 3.78 15.10
N ASP A 370 17.81 4.12 16.39
CA ASP A 370 18.72 3.46 17.33
C ASP A 370 18.32 1.99 17.58
N ALA A 371 19.31 1.12 17.79
CA ALA A 371 19.09 -0.30 18.01
C ALA A 371 18.50 -0.63 19.40
N SER A 372 18.67 0.24 20.41
CA SER A 372 18.06 0.07 21.73
C SER A 372 16.56 0.31 21.71
N ALA A 373 16.13 1.39 21.05
CA ALA A 373 14.72 1.75 20.90
C ALA A 373 14.02 0.90 19.84
N TRP A 374 14.74 0.50 18.79
CA TRP A 374 14.21 -0.24 17.66
C TRP A 374 15.09 -1.44 17.29
N PRO A 375 15.03 -2.54 18.04
CA PRO A 375 15.70 -3.79 17.68
C PRO A 375 15.35 -4.26 16.27
N ALA A 376 16.22 -5.06 15.64
CA ALA A 376 16.01 -5.60 14.29
C ALA A 376 14.61 -6.20 14.09
N SER A 377 14.12 -7.01 15.04
CA SER A 377 12.80 -7.62 14.98
C SER A 377 11.66 -6.59 14.97
N GLU A 378 11.69 -5.63 15.88
CA GLU A 378 10.65 -4.62 16.05
C GLU A 378 10.66 -3.59 14.91
N LEU A 379 11.82 -3.27 14.37
CA LEU A 379 11.96 -2.45 13.16
C LEU A 379 11.31 -3.13 11.95
N VAL A 380 11.56 -4.43 11.76
CA VAL A 380 10.93 -5.19 10.67
C VAL A 380 9.43 -5.33 10.91
N THR A 381 9.00 -5.51 12.15
CA THR A 381 7.56 -5.49 12.51
C THR A 381 6.91 -4.15 12.17
N GLU A 382 7.54 -3.01 12.45
CA GLU A 382 7.04 -1.69 12.05
C GLU A 382 6.97 -1.54 10.54
N TYR A 383 8.00 -1.97 9.82
CA TYR A 383 7.98 -1.93 8.35
C TYR A 383 6.77 -2.68 7.78
N TYR A 384 6.45 -3.88 8.30
CA TYR A 384 5.29 -4.64 7.85
C TYR A 384 3.96 -4.13 8.41
N ALA A 385 3.96 -3.28 9.46
CA ALA A 385 2.76 -2.55 9.87
C ALA A 385 2.26 -1.61 8.75
N ARG A 386 3.13 -1.26 7.78
CA ARG A 386 2.75 -0.60 6.53
C ARG A 386 1.69 -1.35 5.73
N CYS A 387 1.57 -2.67 5.85
CA CYS A 387 0.46 -3.43 5.24
C CYS A 387 -0.92 -2.91 5.69
N GLY A 388 -1.00 -2.23 6.85
CA GLY A 388 -2.18 -1.49 7.26
C GLY A 388 -2.60 -0.42 6.25
N GLN A 389 -1.66 0.23 5.56
CA GLN A 389 -1.92 1.20 4.49
C GLN A 389 -2.60 0.55 3.28
N GLU A 390 -2.22 -0.68 2.90
CA GLU A 390 -2.91 -1.41 1.82
C GLU A 390 -4.38 -1.66 2.16
N ASN A 391 -4.68 -2.00 3.42
CA ASN A 391 -6.05 -2.11 3.89
C ASN A 391 -6.78 -0.75 3.84
N ARG A 392 -6.09 0.36 4.13
CA ARG A 392 -6.68 1.71 4.02
C ARG A 392 -6.95 2.08 2.57
N TYR A 393 -6.08 1.68 1.66
CA TYR A 393 -6.32 1.84 0.23
C TYR A 393 -7.53 1.06 -0.24
N ALA A 394 -7.67 -0.21 0.15
CA ALA A 394 -8.86 -0.99 -0.17
C ALA A 394 -10.14 -0.33 0.39
N GLN A 395 -10.07 0.23 1.60
CA GLN A 395 -11.18 1.02 2.16
C GLN A 395 -11.46 2.30 1.38
N CYS A 396 -10.44 3.08 0.99
CA CYS A 396 -10.62 4.27 0.15
C CYS A 396 -11.23 3.90 -1.21
N ASP A 397 -10.78 2.80 -1.80
CA ASP A 397 -11.31 2.28 -3.05
C ASP A 397 -12.77 1.83 -2.91
N ASN A 398 -13.14 1.20 -1.79
CA ASN A 398 -14.53 0.79 -1.52
C ASN A 398 -15.46 1.94 -1.11
N GLU A 399 -14.94 2.93 -0.37
CA GLU A 399 -15.75 4.01 0.19
C GLU A 399 -15.83 5.23 -0.73
N LEU A 400 -14.76 5.54 -1.46
CA LEU A 400 -14.61 6.75 -2.26
C LEU A 400 -14.30 6.46 -3.73
N HIS A 401 -14.19 5.19 -4.13
CA HIS A 401 -13.82 4.77 -5.49
C HIS A 401 -12.56 5.48 -6.01
N ILE A 402 -11.58 5.75 -5.14
CA ILE A 402 -10.45 6.63 -5.48
C ILE A 402 -9.58 6.05 -6.60
N SER A 403 -9.54 4.73 -6.80
CA SER A 403 -8.92 4.06 -7.96
C SER A 403 -9.54 4.37 -9.32
N ARG A 404 -10.70 5.05 -9.40
CA ARG A 404 -11.30 5.44 -10.67
C ARG A 404 -10.62 6.65 -11.28
N VAL A 405 -10.64 6.69 -12.62
CA VAL A 405 -10.29 7.89 -13.39
C VAL A 405 -11.51 8.82 -13.42
N PHE A 406 -11.38 9.96 -12.75
CA PHE A 406 -12.37 11.05 -12.74
C PHE A 406 -12.08 12.10 -13.82
N SER A 407 -10.82 12.25 -14.20
CA SER A 407 -10.35 13.14 -15.26
C SER A 407 -9.19 12.50 -16.02
N TYR A 408 -9.16 12.71 -17.34
CA TYR A 408 -8.01 12.37 -18.19
C TYR A 408 -6.98 13.52 -18.27
N ASN A 409 -7.10 14.52 -17.40
CA ASN A 409 -6.04 15.51 -17.16
C ASN A 409 -5.47 15.22 -15.77
N LEU A 410 -4.14 15.10 -15.65
CA LEU A 410 -3.45 14.74 -14.39
C LEU A 410 -3.80 15.69 -13.25
N ALA A 411 -3.86 17.00 -13.51
CA ALA A 411 -4.24 18.00 -12.51
C ALA A 411 -5.69 17.80 -12.06
N GLY A 412 -6.63 17.61 -12.99
CA GLY A 412 -8.02 17.30 -12.66
C GLY A 412 -8.22 15.99 -11.91
N GLN A 413 -7.40 14.97 -12.19
CA GLN A 413 -7.42 13.70 -11.47
C GLN A 413 -6.93 13.89 -10.03
N MET A 414 -5.77 14.54 -9.86
CA MET A 414 -5.19 14.84 -8.55
C MET A 414 -6.12 15.70 -7.70
N LEU A 415 -6.76 16.73 -8.27
CA LEU A 415 -7.76 17.54 -7.56
C LEU A 415 -8.92 16.68 -7.05
N SER A 416 -9.44 15.79 -7.90
CA SER A 416 -10.57 14.93 -7.54
C SER A 416 -10.20 13.99 -6.39
N GLU A 417 -9.01 13.38 -6.46
CA GLU A 417 -8.48 12.52 -5.41
C GLU A 417 -8.23 13.29 -4.11
N ALA A 418 -7.66 14.50 -4.18
CA ALA A 418 -7.42 15.33 -3.01
C ALA A 418 -8.71 15.72 -2.28
N ILE A 419 -9.79 16.06 -3.01
CA ILE A 419 -11.09 16.35 -2.40
C ILE A 419 -11.68 15.10 -1.73
N ALA A 420 -11.53 13.93 -2.36
CA ALA A 420 -11.97 12.67 -1.76
C ALA A 420 -11.21 12.34 -0.46
N LEU A 421 -9.88 12.50 -0.47
CA LEU A 421 -9.03 12.29 0.71
C LEU A 421 -9.25 13.35 1.79
N TRP A 422 -9.55 14.59 1.41
CA TRP A 422 -9.97 15.63 2.34
C TRP A 422 -11.29 15.27 3.03
N LEU A 423 -12.28 14.77 2.28
CA LEU A 423 -13.52 14.26 2.84
C LEU A 423 -13.25 13.09 3.80
N TRP A 424 -12.36 12.17 3.45
CA TRP A 424 -11.93 11.06 4.32
C TRP A 424 -11.37 11.54 5.66
N ASN A 425 -10.46 12.53 5.62
CA ASN A 425 -9.88 13.13 6.81
C ASN A 425 -10.94 13.82 7.66
N THR A 426 -11.81 14.62 7.02
CA THR A 426 -12.91 15.33 7.67
C THR A 426 -13.89 14.36 8.35
N GLN A 427 -14.30 13.28 7.67
CA GLN A 427 -15.18 12.26 8.27
C GLN A 427 -14.54 11.62 9.51
N THR A 428 -13.22 11.38 9.47
CA THR A 428 -12.51 10.75 10.60
C THR A 428 -12.49 11.70 11.79
N LEU A 429 -12.17 12.98 11.56
CA LEU A 429 -12.15 14.01 12.59
C LEU A 429 -13.54 14.26 13.19
N MET A 430 -14.57 14.41 12.36
CA MET A 430 -15.94 14.64 12.84
C MET A 430 -16.46 13.46 13.65
N GLY A 431 -16.12 12.24 13.23
CA GLY A 431 -16.38 11.04 14.02
C GLY A 431 -15.68 11.07 15.38
N ALA A 432 -14.41 11.51 15.43
CA ALA A 432 -13.66 11.64 16.68
C ALA A 432 -14.34 12.63 17.65
N LYS A 433 -14.69 13.83 17.18
CA LYS A 433 -15.39 14.86 17.95
C LYS A 433 -16.70 14.35 18.53
N MET A 434 -17.45 13.55 17.76
CA MET A 434 -18.68 12.94 18.23
C MET A 434 -18.43 11.94 19.36
N VAL A 435 -17.38 11.11 19.29
CA VAL A 435 -17.07 10.15 20.35
C VAL A 435 -16.63 10.85 21.63
N GLU A 436 -15.76 11.85 21.52
CA GLU A 436 -15.31 12.65 22.67
C GLU A 436 -16.51 13.30 23.39
N THR A 437 -17.42 13.89 22.60
CA THR A 437 -18.64 14.53 23.14
C THR A 437 -19.54 13.55 23.89
N LEU A 438 -19.51 12.26 23.54
CA LEU A 438 -20.30 11.22 24.20
C LEU A 438 -19.66 10.71 25.50
N GLY A 439 -18.47 11.19 25.88
CA GLY A 439 -17.83 10.85 27.16
C GLY A 439 -17.30 9.42 27.24
N ASP A 440 -17.06 8.78 26.09
CA ASP A 440 -16.46 7.44 25.96
C ASP A 440 -14.97 7.55 26.36
N SER A 441 -14.73 7.65 27.66
CA SER A 441 -13.42 7.93 28.25
C SER A 441 -12.53 6.70 28.04
N GLY A 442 -11.54 6.89 27.17
CA GLY A 442 -10.69 5.84 26.62
C GLY A 442 -10.11 4.90 27.68
N ARG A 443 -10.01 3.63 27.30
CA ARG A 443 -9.18 2.65 28.00
C ARG A 443 -7.72 3.09 27.90
N GLN A 444 -7.08 3.44 29.01
CA GLN A 444 -5.63 3.67 29.04
C GLN A 444 -4.90 2.44 28.53
N LEU A 445 -4.01 2.64 27.55
CA LEU A 445 -3.13 1.60 27.04
C LEU A 445 -1.90 1.54 27.93
N THR A 446 -1.88 0.62 28.89
CA THR A 446 -0.65 0.36 29.64
C THR A 446 0.34 -0.39 28.76
N PRO A 447 1.62 0.04 28.70
CA PRO A 447 2.67 -0.72 28.03
C PRO A 447 2.71 -2.15 28.53
N ARG A 448 2.69 -3.11 27.59
CA ARG A 448 2.80 -4.52 27.96
C ARG A 448 4.25 -4.78 28.34
N GLU A 449 4.52 -4.92 29.63
CA GLU A 449 5.83 -5.37 30.11
C GLU A 449 6.23 -6.65 29.37
N SER A 450 7.51 -6.72 28.99
CA SER A 450 8.07 -7.94 28.44
C SER A 450 8.05 -9.04 29.50
N THR A 451 6.95 -9.78 29.57
CA THR A 451 6.87 -10.99 30.36
C THR A 451 7.56 -12.11 29.58
N THR A 452 8.79 -12.43 29.99
CA THR A 452 9.54 -13.60 29.53
C THR A 452 8.88 -14.86 30.10
N LYS A 453 7.67 -15.21 29.65
CA LYS A 453 7.13 -16.53 29.93
C LYS A 453 7.89 -17.53 29.07
N SER A 454 8.65 -18.40 29.73
CA SER A 454 9.25 -19.60 29.16
C SER A 454 8.23 -20.32 28.28
N PHE A 455 8.47 -20.35 26.97
CA PHE A 455 7.54 -20.85 25.95
C PHE A 455 7.60 -22.38 25.81
N VAL A 456 7.70 -23.10 26.93
CA VAL A 456 7.92 -24.56 26.94
C VAL A 456 6.61 -25.38 26.94
N GLU A 457 5.44 -24.81 27.25
CA GLU A 457 4.24 -25.64 27.55
C GLU A 457 2.98 -25.43 26.67
N ILE A 458 3.08 -24.93 25.42
CA ILE A 458 1.90 -24.79 24.54
C ILE A 458 1.99 -25.63 23.26
N PHE A 459 2.52 -26.85 23.39
CA PHE A 459 2.29 -27.91 22.41
C PHE A 459 1.87 -29.18 23.16
N GLY A 460 0.60 -29.20 23.60
CA GLY A 460 -0.05 -30.46 23.93
C GLY A 460 -0.02 -31.42 22.73
N PRO A 461 -0.03 -32.74 22.96
CA PRO A 461 -0.01 -33.72 21.88
C PRO A 461 -1.15 -33.45 20.90
N ARG A 462 -0.83 -33.48 19.59
CA ARG A 462 -1.83 -33.39 18.51
C ARG A 462 -2.97 -34.38 18.79
N PRO A 463 -4.25 -33.97 18.72
CA PRO A 463 -5.33 -34.93 18.73
C PRO A 463 -5.17 -35.87 17.54
N SER A 464 -5.20 -37.16 17.84
CA SER A 464 -5.14 -38.27 16.91
C SER A 464 -6.17 -38.06 15.80
N SER A 465 -5.71 -38.17 14.56
CA SER A 465 -6.52 -38.16 13.36
C SER A 465 -7.69 -39.14 13.47
N VAL A 466 -8.88 -38.63 13.21
CA VAL A 466 -10.12 -39.38 12.99
C VAL A 466 -9.88 -40.39 11.87
N VAL A 467 -10.17 -41.65 12.18
CA VAL A 467 -10.16 -42.79 11.27
C VAL A 467 -11.30 -42.60 10.27
N HIS A 468 -10.97 -42.56 8.98
CA HIS A 468 -11.94 -42.81 7.91
C HIS A 468 -11.98 -44.31 7.61
N GLU A 469 -13.22 -44.72 7.42
CA GLU A 469 -13.77 -46.07 7.34
C GLU A 469 -13.39 -46.85 6.07
N GLU A 470 -13.54 -48.17 6.19
CA GLU A 470 -13.20 -49.28 5.31
C GLU A 470 -13.40 -49.09 3.79
N VAL A 471 -12.39 -49.48 3.02
CA VAL A 471 -12.58 -49.99 1.65
C VAL A 471 -11.85 -51.33 1.53
N LEU A 472 -12.63 -52.32 1.09
CA LEU A 472 -12.35 -53.76 1.02
C LEU A 472 -11.08 -54.12 0.25
N ALA A 473 -10.32 -55.03 0.86
CA ALA A 473 -9.11 -55.64 0.32
C ALA A 473 -9.44 -56.70 -0.75
N HIS A 474 -8.71 -56.68 -1.87
CA HIS A 474 -8.49 -57.84 -2.72
C HIS A 474 -7.07 -58.36 -2.52
N SER A 475 -6.97 -59.56 -1.96
CA SER A 475 -5.71 -60.28 -1.78
C SER A 475 -5.21 -60.78 -3.13
N SER A 476 -4.02 -60.34 -3.54
CA SER A 476 -3.22 -61.02 -4.55
C SER A 476 -2.07 -61.74 -3.84
N GLU A 477 -1.87 -63.00 -4.19
CA GLU A 477 -0.81 -63.84 -3.65
C GLU A 477 0.58 -63.24 -3.96
N PRO A 478 1.55 -63.33 -3.02
CA PRO A 478 2.87 -62.77 -3.21
C PRO A 478 3.67 -63.60 -4.22
N ASP A 479 4.02 -62.95 -5.32
CA ASP A 479 4.92 -63.43 -6.36
C ASP A 479 6.31 -63.70 -5.73
N ALA A 480 6.71 -64.98 -5.63
CA ALA A 480 7.94 -65.42 -4.97
C ALA A 480 9.21 -64.76 -5.55
N THR A 481 9.15 -64.33 -6.82
CA THR A 481 10.22 -63.59 -7.51
C THR A 481 10.42 -62.17 -6.96
N LYS A 482 9.37 -61.52 -6.43
CA LYS A 482 9.48 -60.19 -5.78
C LYS A 482 10.06 -60.27 -4.37
N ALA A 483 9.89 -61.40 -3.68
CA ALA A 483 10.45 -61.60 -2.35
C ALA A 483 11.99 -61.74 -2.41
N GLU A 484 12.52 -62.52 -3.36
CA GLU A 484 13.96 -62.66 -3.57
C GLU A 484 14.61 -61.36 -4.08
N HIS A 485 13.95 -60.63 -4.98
CA HIS A 485 14.43 -59.32 -5.44
C HIS A 485 14.50 -58.29 -4.29
N ASN A 486 13.50 -58.26 -3.40
CA ASN A 486 13.52 -57.39 -2.23
C ASN A 486 14.64 -57.77 -1.23
N LEU A 487 14.96 -59.05 -1.09
CA LEU A 487 16.08 -59.53 -0.28
C LEU A 487 17.43 -59.09 -0.85
N ALA A 488 17.62 -59.16 -2.17
CA ALA A 488 18.84 -58.65 -2.83
C ALA A 488 18.99 -57.13 -2.67
N VAL A 489 17.91 -56.36 -2.85
CA VAL A 489 17.92 -54.89 -2.65
C VAL A 489 18.21 -54.52 -1.19
N GLN A 490 17.65 -55.26 -0.23
CA GLN A 490 17.93 -55.07 1.20
C GLN A 490 19.37 -55.47 1.55
N ALA A 491 19.91 -56.53 0.95
CA ALA A 491 21.30 -56.95 1.12
C ALA A 491 22.29 -55.94 0.52
N ILE A 492 21.99 -55.37 -0.65
CA ILE A 492 22.79 -54.29 -1.27
C ILE A 492 22.75 -53.04 -0.40
N ALA A 493 21.58 -52.62 0.09
CA ALA A 493 21.45 -51.49 1.00
C ALA A 493 22.18 -51.73 2.33
N ALA A 494 22.12 -52.96 2.85
CA ALA A 494 22.85 -53.38 4.03
C ALA A 494 24.37 -53.37 3.80
N ILE A 495 24.86 -53.79 2.64
CA ILE A 495 26.29 -53.77 2.30
C ILE A 495 26.82 -52.36 2.06
N ILE A 496 26.02 -51.48 1.45
CA ILE A 496 26.33 -50.04 1.37
C ILE A 496 26.44 -49.44 2.77
N ASN A 497 25.55 -49.81 3.69
CA ASN A 497 25.58 -49.36 5.09
C ASN A 497 26.64 -50.08 5.94
N GLN A 498 27.05 -51.31 5.56
CA GLN A 498 28.05 -52.13 6.24
C GLN A 498 29.47 -51.95 5.69
N HIS A 499 29.67 -51.15 4.63
CA HIS A 499 30.99 -50.68 4.19
C HIS A 499 31.59 -49.76 5.27
N LYS A 500 31.93 -50.39 6.40
CA LYS A 500 32.42 -49.84 7.68
C LYS A 500 33.80 -49.21 7.55
N HIS A 501 34.49 -49.38 6.44
CA HIS A 501 35.78 -48.72 6.19
C HIS A 501 35.64 -47.22 5.87
N LEU A 502 34.42 -46.70 5.68
CA LEU A 502 34.15 -45.25 5.75
C LEU A 502 33.81 -44.78 7.18
N GLY A 503 33.49 -45.72 8.09
CA GLY A 503 33.14 -45.44 9.48
C GLY A 503 34.33 -45.23 10.43
N ASP A 504 35.56 -45.53 9.98
CA ASP A 504 36.78 -45.21 10.72
C ASP A 504 37.14 -43.71 10.62
N ASP A 505 36.57 -43.00 9.65
CA ASP A 505 36.59 -41.54 9.59
C ASP A 505 35.26 -41.03 10.20
N PRO A 506 35.26 -40.52 11.45
CA PRO A 506 34.05 -40.17 12.22
C PRO A 506 33.21 -39.07 11.55
N HIS A 507 33.69 -38.52 10.44
CA HIS A 507 33.07 -37.46 9.69
C HIS A 507 32.18 -37.97 8.54
N TRP A 508 32.10 -39.27 8.25
CA TRP A 508 31.19 -39.78 7.22
C TRP A 508 29.87 -40.27 7.79
N ALA A 509 28.78 -39.87 7.14
CA ALA A 509 27.43 -40.38 7.42
C ALA A 509 26.82 -40.96 6.14
N PHE A 510 25.78 -41.77 6.28
CA PHE A 510 24.97 -42.26 5.15
C PHE A 510 23.51 -41.87 5.38
N ASP A 511 22.92 -41.20 4.40
CA ASP A 511 21.50 -40.87 4.39
C ASP A 511 20.86 -41.49 3.15
N LEU A 512 19.83 -42.31 3.37
CA LEU A 512 18.93 -42.85 2.34
C LEU A 512 19.64 -43.20 1.02
N ARG A 513 20.71 -44.03 1.10
CA ARG A 513 21.54 -44.57 0.00
C ARG A 513 22.65 -43.67 -0.57
N ARG A 514 23.02 -42.57 0.08
CA ARG A 514 24.15 -41.71 -0.38
C ARG A 514 25.17 -41.46 0.74
N PRO A 515 26.48 -41.48 0.42
CA PRO A 515 27.50 -41.03 1.35
C PRO A 515 27.38 -39.51 1.58
N ILE A 516 27.48 -39.09 2.84
CA ILE A 516 27.58 -37.69 3.29
C ILE A 516 28.98 -37.49 3.88
N CYS A 517 29.71 -36.49 3.40
CA CYS A 517 31.04 -36.17 3.93
C CYS A 517 31.01 -35.38 5.25
N GLY A 518 32.17 -35.19 5.89
CA GLY A 518 32.34 -34.43 7.14
C GLY A 518 31.76 -33.04 7.20
N ALA A 519 31.67 -32.38 6.06
CA ALA A 519 31.08 -31.05 5.96
C ALA A 519 29.56 -31.08 5.75
N GLY A 520 28.92 -32.25 5.80
CA GLY A 520 27.48 -32.45 5.63
C GLY A 520 27.00 -32.50 4.18
N PHE A 521 27.90 -32.63 3.19
CA PHE A 521 27.49 -32.68 1.78
C PHE A 521 27.25 -34.13 1.31
N ALA A 522 26.04 -34.39 0.80
CA ALA A 522 25.71 -35.65 0.14
C ALA A 522 26.40 -35.77 -1.24
N LEU A 523 27.11 -36.87 -1.46
CA LEU A 523 27.71 -37.19 -2.75
C LEU A 523 26.66 -37.81 -3.69
N ARG A 524 26.81 -37.56 -4.99
CA ARG A 524 25.92 -38.07 -6.03
C ARG A 524 26.54 -39.28 -6.71
N LEU A 525 25.73 -40.27 -7.05
CA LEU A 525 26.15 -41.36 -7.93
C LEU A 525 26.68 -40.74 -9.25
N HIS A 526 27.96 -40.97 -9.52
CA HIS A 526 28.67 -40.40 -10.65
C HIS A 526 28.91 -41.45 -11.73
N ARG A 527 29.26 -42.66 -11.33
CA ARG A 527 29.47 -43.78 -12.24
C ARG A 527 29.04 -45.06 -11.55
N LEU A 528 28.38 -45.90 -12.31
CA LEU A 528 28.11 -47.29 -11.99
C LEU A 528 28.64 -48.11 -13.16
N ALA A 529 29.48 -49.08 -12.88
CA ALA A 529 30.08 -49.97 -13.87
C ALA A 529 30.26 -51.34 -13.24
N GLY A 530 30.38 -52.41 -14.02
CA GLY A 530 30.55 -53.75 -13.45
C GLY A 530 30.43 -54.82 -14.52
N GLU A 531 30.79 -56.03 -14.14
CA GLU A 531 30.61 -57.27 -14.90
C GLU A 531 29.81 -58.26 -14.03
N ASP A 532 29.37 -59.39 -14.59
CA ASP A 532 28.52 -60.33 -13.86
C ASP A 532 29.15 -60.75 -12.52
N GLY A 533 28.46 -60.48 -11.42
CA GLY A 533 28.90 -60.78 -10.05
C GLY A 533 29.65 -59.65 -9.32
N HIS A 534 30.06 -58.56 -9.98
CA HIS A 534 30.72 -57.43 -9.33
C HIS A 534 30.35 -56.06 -9.92
N ALA A 535 29.99 -55.11 -9.05
CA ALA A 535 29.67 -53.73 -9.42
C ALA A 535 30.59 -52.73 -8.72
N GLU A 536 31.14 -51.81 -9.50
CA GLU A 536 31.84 -50.61 -9.07
C GLU A 536 30.89 -49.41 -9.01
N ILE A 537 30.79 -48.79 -7.83
CA ILE A 537 30.00 -47.59 -7.60
C ILE A 537 30.93 -46.43 -7.26
N ARG A 538 30.80 -45.31 -7.99
CA ARG A 538 31.49 -44.06 -7.70
C ARG A 538 30.50 -42.98 -7.32
N PHE A 539 30.72 -42.37 -6.16
CA PHE A 539 30.02 -41.18 -5.70
C PHE A 539 30.93 -39.96 -5.80
N ARG A 540 30.41 -38.82 -6.23
CA ARG A 540 31.16 -37.56 -6.41
C ARG A 540 30.42 -36.39 -5.76
N ALA A 541 31.17 -35.54 -5.06
CA ALA A 541 30.65 -34.31 -4.48
C ALA A 541 30.24 -33.27 -5.57
N PRO A 542 29.24 -32.41 -5.31
CA PRO A 542 28.92 -31.28 -6.20
C PRO A 542 30.12 -30.35 -6.46
N LYS A 543 30.15 -29.69 -7.63
CA LYS A 543 31.27 -28.81 -8.02
C LYS A 543 31.53 -27.68 -7.02
N ALA A 544 30.47 -27.09 -6.48
CA ALA A 544 30.55 -25.94 -5.59
C ALA A 544 30.93 -26.29 -4.15
N SER A 545 30.68 -27.54 -3.70
CA SER A 545 30.81 -27.88 -2.28
C SER A 545 32.26 -28.01 -1.84
N CYS A 546 33.13 -28.69 -2.60
CA CYS A 546 34.53 -28.88 -2.21
C CYS A 546 35.41 -27.63 -2.40
N GLY A 547 35.02 -26.73 -3.32
CA GLY A 547 35.78 -25.52 -3.64
C GLY A 547 35.95 -24.56 -2.47
N LEU A 548 34.87 -24.36 -1.70
CA LEU A 548 34.76 -23.42 -0.58
C LEU A 548 34.66 -24.12 0.79
N CYS A 549 34.85 -25.44 0.84
CA CYS A 549 34.70 -26.20 2.07
C CYS A 549 35.81 -25.86 3.07
N ALA A 550 35.43 -25.46 4.29
CA ALA A 550 36.38 -25.21 5.38
C ALA A 550 37.20 -26.47 5.76
N MET A 551 36.67 -27.67 5.52
CA MET A 551 37.37 -28.94 5.77
C MET A 551 38.23 -29.40 4.58
N ARG A 552 38.36 -28.61 3.51
CA ARG A 552 39.04 -29.04 2.28
C ARG A 552 40.47 -29.52 2.55
N ALA A 553 41.22 -28.79 3.37
CA ALA A 553 42.61 -29.13 3.71
C ALA A 553 42.73 -30.48 4.45
N GLN A 554 41.66 -30.92 5.12
CA GLN A 554 41.60 -32.20 5.82
C GLN A 554 41.15 -33.33 4.88
N CYS A 555 40.35 -33.02 3.85
CA CYS A 555 39.78 -34.02 2.94
C CYS A 555 40.66 -34.37 1.73
N SER A 556 41.58 -33.48 1.33
CA SER A 556 42.46 -33.65 0.16
C SER A 556 43.67 -32.72 0.20
N THR A 557 44.80 -33.20 -0.33
CA THR A 557 46.00 -32.40 -0.60
C THR A 557 45.95 -31.69 -1.97
N SER A 558 44.89 -31.88 -2.75
CA SER A 558 44.75 -31.29 -4.08
C SER A 558 44.48 -29.78 -4.02
N THR A 559 45.39 -29.00 -4.60
CA THR A 559 45.28 -27.54 -4.75
C THR A 559 44.42 -27.12 -5.94
N LEU A 560 43.98 -28.06 -6.78
CA LEU A 560 43.25 -27.74 -8.00
C LEU A 560 41.87 -27.15 -7.67
N PRO A 561 41.49 -25.98 -8.20
CA PRO A 561 40.23 -25.30 -7.84
C PRO A 561 38.98 -26.14 -8.19
N ASN A 562 39.11 -27.11 -9.09
CA ASN A 562 38.05 -28.02 -9.51
C ASN A 562 38.05 -29.39 -8.78
N PHE A 563 38.89 -29.57 -7.75
CA PHE A 563 38.88 -30.80 -6.94
C PHE A 563 37.48 -31.08 -6.40
N ARG A 564 37.07 -32.34 -6.50
CA ARG A 564 35.82 -32.85 -5.90
C ARG A 564 36.15 -34.14 -5.17
N LYS A 565 35.64 -34.29 -3.96
CA LYS A 565 35.76 -35.54 -3.23
C LYS A 565 34.98 -36.63 -3.95
N GLU A 566 35.63 -37.76 -4.15
CA GLU A 566 35.05 -38.96 -4.72
C GLU A 566 35.21 -40.12 -3.75
N ILE A 567 34.19 -40.97 -3.69
CA ILE A 567 34.22 -42.25 -3.01
C ILE A 567 34.00 -43.33 -4.06
N TYR A 568 34.81 -44.38 -3.96
CA TYR A 568 34.73 -45.57 -4.76
C TYR A 568 34.41 -46.75 -3.85
N MET A 569 33.48 -47.60 -4.27
CA MET A 569 33.16 -48.85 -3.60
C MET A 569 32.96 -49.95 -4.65
N SER A 570 33.50 -51.13 -4.36
CA SER A 570 33.21 -52.36 -5.11
C SER A 570 32.26 -53.21 -4.27
N ILE A 571 31.24 -53.76 -4.91
CA ILE A 571 30.20 -54.58 -4.27
C ILE A 571 30.09 -55.91 -5.02
N PRO A 572 30.05 -57.06 -4.33
CA PRO A 572 29.97 -58.38 -4.95
C PRO A 572 28.53 -58.72 -5.40
N PHE A 573 27.94 -57.86 -6.24
CA PHE A 573 26.67 -58.10 -6.92
C PHE A 573 26.79 -57.71 -8.39
N GLY A 574 25.97 -58.35 -9.24
CA GLY A 574 25.93 -58.01 -10.66
C GLY A 574 25.44 -56.57 -10.87
N LEU A 575 25.91 -55.95 -11.95
CA LEU A 575 25.53 -54.57 -12.31
C LEU A 575 24.00 -54.37 -12.33
N ALA A 576 23.26 -55.33 -12.89
CA ALA A 576 21.80 -55.27 -12.99
C ALA A 576 21.10 -55.26 -11.61
N GLU A 577 21.63 -56.01 -10.63
CA GLU A 577 21.08 -56.08 -9.28
C GLU A 577 21.29 -54.75 -8.53
N VAL A 578 22.48 -54.17 -8.71
CA VAL A 578 22.81 -52.85 -8.14
C VAL A 578 22.04 -51.73 -8.81
N GLU A 579 21.84 -51.78 -10.14
CA GLU A 579 20.99 -50.84 -10.86
C GLU A 579 19.56 -50.89 -10.34
N ALA A 580 18.98 -52.08 -10.20
CA ALA A 580 17.63 -52.25 -9.67
C ALA A 580 17.49 -51.73 -8.22
N ALA A 581 18.48 -52.00 -7.36
CA ALA A 581 18.50 -51.50 -5.99
C ALA A 581 18.60 -49.96 -5.92
N LEU A 582 19.27 -49.33 -6.88
CA LEU A 582 19.41 -47.88 -6.96
C LEU A 582 18.24 -47.19 -7.69
N GLN A 583 17.46 -47.92 -8.49
CA GLN A 583 16.32 -47.42 -9.27
C GLN A 583 14.97 -47.36 -8.51
N GLY A 584 14.88 -47.88 -7.28
CA GLY A 584 13.68 -47.77 -6.46
C GLY A 584 13.24 -46.30 -6.25
N GLU A 585 11.94 -46.05 -6.47
CA GLU A 585 11.27 -44.76 -6.77
C GLU A 585 12.16 -43.52 -6.96
N PRO A 586 12.03 -42.80 -8.11
CA PRO A 586 12.69 -41.52 -8.26
C PRO A 586 12.17 -40.58 -7.19
N VAL A 587 12.93 -40.45 -6.09
CA VAL A 587 12.92 -39.30 -5.20
C VAL A 587 12.81 -38.12 -6.12
N SER A 588 11.65 -37.47 -6.11
CA SER A 588 11.27 -36.59 -7.20
C SER A 588 12.40 -35.60 -7.44
N ARG A 589 12.60 -35.13 -8.67
CA ARG A 589 13.62 -34.08 -8.90
C ARG A 589 13.43 -32.85 -8.00
N ALA A 590 12.28 -32.70 -7.33
CA ALA A 590 12.08 -31.76 -6.24
C ALA A 590 12.83 -32.17 -4.96
N ASP A 591 12.68 -33.40 -4.48
CA ASP A 591 13.31 -33.88 -3.23
C ASP A 591 14.84 -34.00 -3.33
N ALA A 592 15.39 -34.36 -4.50
CA ALA A 592 16.84 -34.48 -4.68
C ALA A 592 17.60 -33.14 -4.78
N ARG A 593 16.88 -32.00 -4.86
CA ARG A 593 17.47 -30.65 -4.81
C ARG A 593 17.49 -30.04 -3.40
N PHE A 594 16.77 -30.65 -2.47
CA PHE A 594 16.75 -30.24 -1.07
C PHE A 594 17.30 -31.40 -0.24
N GLY A 595 18.62 -31.63 -0.28
CA GLY A 595 19.25 -32.14 0.95
C GLY A 595 18.81 -31.22 2.07
N PRO A 596 18.42 -31.73 3.26
CA PRO A 596 17.60 -31.01 4.24
C PRO A 596 18.09 -29.59 4.26
N ALA A 597 17.34 -28.67 3.64
CA ALA A 597 17.69 -27.27 3.63
C ALA A 597 18.03 -27.01 5.08
N ARG A 598 19.29 -26.68 5.41
CA ARG A 598 19.73 -26.45 6.80
C ARG A 598 18.61 -25.63 7.36
N LEU A 599 17.74 -26.25 8.16
CA LEU A 599 16.42 -25.67 8.40
C LEU A 599 16.80 -24.36 9.03
N PHE A 600 16.52 -23.27 8.33
CA PHE A 600 16.80 -21.96 8.85
C PHE A 600 15.85 -21.84 10.05
N ALA A 601 16.36 -22.33 11.17
CA ALA A 601 15.69 -22.53 12.43
C ALA A 601 16.66 -21.94 13.45
N PRO A 602 16.92 -20.61 13.38
CA PRO A 602 17.75 -19.98 14.36
C PRO A 602 17.21 -20.29 15.75
N THR A 603 18.07 -20.85 16.59
CA THR A 603 17.84 -21.15 18.00
C THR A 603 17.79 -19.84 18.79
N ALA A 604 16.72 -19.07 18.61
CA ALA A 604 16.60 -17.77 19.24
C ALA A 604 15.58 -17.79 20.38
N PRO A 605 15.98 -17.51 21.63
CA PRO A 605 15.04 -17.14 22.67
C PRO A 605 14.45 -15.75 22.38
N LEU A 606 13.14 -15.62 22.63
CA LEU A 606 12.30 -14.42 22.44
C LEU A 606 12.62 -13.26 23.39
N SER A 607 13.80 -13.20 24.01
CA SER A 607 14.12 -12.13 24.96
C SER A 607 14.24 -10.81 24.20
N PRO A 608 13.32 -9.84 24.41
CA PRO A 608 13.41 -8.57 23.73
C PRO A 608 14.60 -7.78 24.24
N THR A 609 15.19 -7.06 23.32
CA THR A 609 16.19 -6.02 23.53
C THR A 609 15.43 -4.74 23.90
N GLY A 610 15.04 -4.62 25.16
CA GLY A 610 14.31 -3.43 25.67
C GLY A 610 13.40 -3.73 26.86
N GLN A 611 12.99 -2.68 27.57
CA GLN A 611 12.05 -2.80 28.69
C GLN A 611 10.63 -3.11 28.21
N PHE A 612 10.26 -2.57 27.04
CA PHE A 612 8.95 -2.71 26.45
C PHE A 612 9.01 -3.37 25.07
N ARG A 613 7.87 -3.87 24.60
CA ARG A 613 7.67 -4.21 23.20
C ARG A 613 7.09 -3.02 22.47
N ARG A 614 7.38 -2.94 21.16
CA ARG A 614 6.76 -1.94 20.30
C ARG A 614 5.24 -2.09 20.35
N MET A 615 4.53 -0.97 20.43
CA MET A 615 3.05 -0.95 20.41
C MET A 615 2.55 -0.22 19.18
N ALA A 616 1.70 -0.90 18.40
CA ALA A 616 1.01 -0.29 17.28
C ALA A 616 -0.02 0.75 17.75
N PRO A 617 -0.36 1.73 16.89
CA PRO A 617 -1.55 2.55 17.10
C PRO A 617 -2.79 1.65 17.21
N ALA A 618 -3.66 1.97 18.17
CA ALA A 618 -4.88 1.21 18.46
C ALA A 618 -6.16 1.90 17.97
N LEU A 619 -6.07 3.14 17.46
CA LEU A 619 -7.23 3.83 16.91
C LEU A 619 -7.80 3.06 15.70
N LEU A 620 -9.13 3.05 15.57
CA LEU A 620 -9.83 2.49 14.42
C LEU A 620 -10.50 3.61 13.60
N PRO A 621 -9.78 4.29 12.68
CA PRO A 621 -10.31 5.42 11.91
C PRO A 621 -11.59 5.10 11.12
N ALA A 622 -11.73 3.85 10.66
CA ALA A 622 -12.92 3.40 9.94
C ALA A 622 -14.17 3.41 10.82
N VAL A 623 -14.05 3.12 12.12
CA VAL A 623 -15.17 3.18 13.06
C VAL A 623 -15.61 4.63 13.26
N LEU A 624 -14.67 5.56 13.38
CA LEU A 624 -14.97 7.00 13.49
C LEU A 624 -15.72 7.52 12.25
N ARG A 625 -15.20 7.24 11.04
CA ARG A 625 -15.86 7.63 9.79
C ARG A 625 -17.26 7.02 9.66
N ARG A 626 -17.40 5.73 10.03
CA ARG A 626 -18.69 5.05 10.00
C ARG A 626 -19.68 5.70 10.96
N ARG A 627 -19.28 5.96 12.22
CA ARG A 627 -20.12 6.66 13.21
C ARG A 627 -20.60 8.02 12.69
N PHE A 628 -19.72 8.81 12.08
CA PHE A 628 -20.10 10.09 11.50
C PHE A 628 -21.08 9.93 10.32
N ARG A 629 -20.83 8.96 9.42
CA ARG A 629 -21.71 8.71 8.27
C ARG A 629 -23.09 8.24 8.72
N GLU A 630 -23.16 7.24 9.61
CA GLU A 630 -24.42 6.73 10.17
C GLU A 630 -25.21 7.87 10.83
N ALA A 631 -24.56 8.74 11.61
CA ALA A 631 -25.24 9.88 12.19
C ALA A 631 -25.78 10.88 11.16
N CYS A 632 -25.10 11.06 10.02
CA CYS A 632 -25.61 11.88 8.92
C CYS A 632 -26.78 11.21 8.19
N GLU A 633 -26.71 9.89 7.95
CA GLU A 633 -27.76 9.09 7.31
C GLU A 633 -29.03 9.01 8.18
N ASP A 634 -28.86 8.98 9.50
CA ASP A 634 -29.94 8.96 10.49
C ASP A 634 -30.57 10.34 10.76
N SER A 635 -30.07 11.41 10.12
CA SER A 635 -30.56 12.78 10.33
C SER A 635 -31.58 13.20 9.29
N VAL A 636 -32.64 13.88 9.71
CA VAL A 636 -33.61 14.48 8.77
C VAL A 636 -33.12 15.88 8.39
N ILE A 637 -32.93 16.11 7.10
CA ILE A 637 -32.39 17.37 6.57
C ILE A 637 -33.40 18.07 5.68
N GLY A 638 -33.76 19.28 6.09
CA GLY A 638 -34.61 20.22 5.34
C GLY A 638 -33.77 21.35 4.75
N LEU A 639 -34.04 21.70 3.49
CA LEU A 639 -33.47 22.87 2.81
C LEU A 639 -34.61 23.72 2.25
N ALA A 640 -34.68 24.99 2.66
CA ALA A 640 -35.65 25.94 2.13
C ALA A 640 -34.93 27.19 1.61
N LEU A 641 -35.09 27.47 0.31
CA LEU A 641 -34.44 28.60 -0.36
C LEU A 641 -35.47 29.69 -0.67
N THR A 642 -35.22 30.89 -0.15
CA THR A 642 -35.95 32.09 -0.53
C THR A 642 -35.03 32.98 -1.36
N VAL A 643 -35.33 33.12 -2.65
CA VAL A 643 -34.59 34.03 -3.53
C VAL A 643 -35.41 35.31 -3.71
N PRO A 644 -34.82 36.51 -3.51
CA PRO A 644 -35.50 37.75 -3.83
C PRO A 644 -35.91 37.74 -5.31
N GLY A 645 -37.07 38.31 -5.61
CA GLY A 645 -37.54 38.43 -6.99
C GLY A 645 -36.47 39.03 -7.87
N GLN A 646 -36.08 38.31 -8.93
CA GLN A 646 -35.00 38.72 -9.81
C GLN A 646 -35.34 40.10 -10.39
N ARG A 647 -34.58 41.13 -10.01
CA ARG A 647 -34.64 42.41 -10.72
C ARG A 647 -34.29 42.12 -12.17
N VAL A 648 -35.21 42.38 -13.08
CA VAL A 648 -34.96 42.32 -14.52
C VAL A 648 -33.75 43.22 -14.77
N ALA A 649 -32.62 42.63 -15.13
CA ALA A 649 -31.44 43.39 -15.48
C ALA A 649 -31.83 44.30 -16.65
N LEU A 650 -31.73 45.61 -16.46
CA LEU A 650 -31.91 46.58 -17.54
C LEU A 650 -30.93 46.20 -18.64
N TYR A 651 -31.47 45.94 -19.84
CA TYR A 651 -30.79 45.49 -21.05
C TYR A 651 -29.28 45.77 -21.11
N ASP A 652 -28.47 44.74 -20.82
CA ASP A 652 -26.99 44.74 -20.82
C ASP A 652 -26.36 44.90 -22.24
N HIS A 653 -27.16 45.21 -23.26
CA HIS A 653 -26.69 45.32 -24.65
C HIS A 653 -25.89 46.60 -24.92
N PHE A 654 -25.97 47.59 -24.02
CA PHE A 654 -25.24 48.85 -24.12
C PHE A 654 -24.18 48.94 -23.04
N ALA A 655 -22.91 49.03 -23.44
CA ALA A 655 -21.85 49.43 -22.52
C ALA A 655 -21.98 50.94 -22.26
N PRO A 656 -22.26 51.40 -21.04
CA PRO A 656 -22.48 52.83 -20.75
C PRO A 656 -21.23 53.69 -20.95
N THR A 657 -20.04 53.08 -21.07
CA THR A 657 -18.78 53.78 -21.35
C THR A 657 -17.89 52.97 -22.30
N ALA A 658 -17.02 53.66 -23.07
CA ALA A 658 -16.02 53.03 -23.93
C ALA A 658 -15.06 52.13 -23.13
N ALA A 659 -14.66 52.56 -21.93
CA ALA A 659 -13.86 51.76 -21.01
C ALA A 659 -14.58 50.45 -20.60
N ARG A 660 -15.89 50.47 -20.37
CA ARG A 660 -16.69 49.26 -20.06
C ARG A 660 -16.90 48.36 -21.29
N ARG A 661 -16.89 48.92 -22.51
CA ARG A 661 -16.87 48.15 -23.77
C ARG A 661 -15.54 47.43 -23.98
N GLN A 662 -14.42 48.06 -23.59
CA GLN A 662 -13.07 47.50 -23.69
C GLN A 662 -12.76 46.48 -22.57
N ASN A 663 -13.32 46.67 -21.37
CA ASN A 663 -13.21 45.73 -20.24
C ASN A 663 -14.19 44.54 -20.35
N ARG A 664 -14.03 43.70 -21.38
CA ARG A 664 -14.81 42.45 -21.53
C ARG A 664 -14.40 41.34 -20.56
N ARG A 665 -13.22 41.43 -19.95
CA ARG A 665 -12.73 40.43 -18.99
C ARG A 665 -13.21 40.79 -17.59
N GLN A 666 -14.06 39.96 -17.01
CA GLN A 666 -14.43 40.05 -15.60
C GLN A 666 -13.19 39.91 -14.72
N THR A 667 -13.04 40.80 -13.73
CA THR A 667 -12.08 40.65 -12.62
C THR A 667 -12.39 39.39 -11.82
N TRP A 668 -11.42 38.89 -11.05
CA TRP A 668 -11.63 37.69 -10.24
C TRP A 668 -12.82 37.80 -9.27
N PRO A 669 -12.99 38.91 -8.50
CA PRO A 669 -14.18 39.09 -7.67
C PRO A 669 -15.49 39.08 -8.47
N GLN A 670 -15.52 39.70 -9.66
CA GLN A 670 -16.70 39.67 -10.53
C GLN A 670 -17.04 38.24 -11.02
N ARG A 671 -16.02 37.43 -11.31
CA ARG A 671 -16.20 36.01 -11.67
C ARG A 671 -16.76 35.19 -10.52
N LEU A 672 -16.25 35.40 -9.29
CA LEU A 672 -16.77 34.73 -8.09
C LEU A 672 -18.24 35.07 -7.83
N GLN A 673 -18.61 36.32 -8.05
CA GLN A 673 -19.98 36.81 -7.87
C GLN A 673 -20.96 36.31 -8.94
N TRP A 674 -20.49 35.89 -10.12
CA TRP A 674 -21.36 35.46 -11.22
C TRP A 674 -22.31 34.31 -10.83
N ASN A 675 -21.81 33.31 -10.09
CA ASN A 675 -22.59 32.19 -9.57
C ASN A 675 -22.85 32.28 -8.05
N ALA A 676 -22.55 33.42 -7.41
CA ALA A 676 -22.92 33.62 -6.01
C ALA A 676 -24.43 33.82 -5.86
N LEU A 677 -25.01 33.32 -4.77
CA LEU A 677 -26.37 33.71 -4.39
C LEU A 677 -26.45 35.23 -4.19
N PRO A 678 -27.58 35.87 -4.55
CA PRO A 678 -27.82 37.26 -4.17
C PRO A 678 -27.67 37.45 -2.66
N SER A 679 -27.17 38.60 -2.22
CA SER A 679 -27.01 38.92 -0.80
C SER A 679 -28.31 38.87 0.00
N GLU A 680 -29.45 39.06 -0.66
CA GLU A 680 -30.78 39.01 -0.03
C GLU A 680 -31.42 37.61 -0.12
N ALA A 681 -30.77 36.64 -0.76
CA ALA A 681 -31.24 35.26 -0.75
C ALA A 681 -30.95 34.62 0.60
N THR A 682 -31.95 33.94 1.16
CA THR A 682 -31.81 33.20 2.42
C THR A 682 -31.97 31.71 2.15
N ILE A 683 -31.06 30.92 2.71
CA ILE A 683 -31.16 29.47 2.78
C ILE A 683 -31.38 29.10 4.24
N GLU A 684 -32.49 28.43 4.52
CA GLU A 684 -32.77 27.81 5.81
C GLU A 684 -32.35 26.34 5.72
N VAL A 685 -31.49 25.92 6.64
CA VAL A 685 -31.00 24.55 6.75
C VAL A 685 -31.48 24.01 8.09
N THR A 686 -32.40 23.05 8.05
CA THR A 686 -32.91 22.37 9.24
C THR A 686 -32.26 21.00 9.31
N ILE A 687 -31.61 20.69 10.44
CA ILE A 687 -30.98 19.40 10.68
C ILE A 687 -31.53 18.83 11.98
N GLU A 688 -32.42 17.85 11.88
CA GLU A 688 -32.88 17.06 13.01
C GLU A 688 -31.87 15.92 13.23
N ALA A 689 -30.82 16.25 13.98
CA ALA A 689 -29.68 15.37 14.22
C ALA A 689 -29.82 14.56 15.50
N ARG A 690 -29.21 13.36 15.52
CA ARG A 690 -28.94 12.63 16.78
C ARG A 690 -28.07 13.47 17.73
N PRO A 691 -28.12 13.23 19.05
CA PRO A 691 -27.45 14.07 20.06
C PRO A 691 -25.95 14.35 19.78
N GLY A 692 -25.20 13.35 19.32
CA GLY A 692 -23.77 13.51 19.01
C GLY A 692 -23.51 14.48 17.83
N LEU A 693 -24.32 14.41 16.78
CA LEU A 693 -24.20 15.30 15.63
C LEU A 693 -24.81 16.69 15.93
N HIS A 694 -25.89 16.75 16.70
CA HIS A 694 -26.45 18.02 17.18
C HIS A 694 -25.43 18.82 17.99
N THR A 695 -24.70 18.16 18.90
CA THR A 695 -23.66 18.82 19.69
C THR A 695 -22.51 19.29 18.81
N LEU A 696 -22.09 18.48 17.83
CA LEU A 696 -21.07 18.87 16.84
C LEU A 696 -21.46 20.14 16.06
N LEU A 697 -22.75 20.28 15.71
CA LEU A 697 -23.27 21.43 14.95
C LEU A 697 -23.51 22.68 15.81
N THR A 698 -23.87 22.50 17.09
CA THR A 698 -24.22 23.60 18.01
C THR A 698 -23.04 24.15 18.81
N ARG A 699 -21.93 23.41 18.90
CA ARG A 699 -20.66 23.90 19.43
C ARG A 699 -20.13 24.98 18.46
N LYS A 700 -20.69 26.19 18.58
CA LYS A 700 -20.26 27.38 17.83
C LYS A 700 -18.75 27.51 17.94
N ALA A 701 -18.14 27.92 16.83
CA ALA A 701 -16.76 28.39 16.76
C ALA A 701 -16.54 29.52 17.78
N SER A 702 -16.17 29.14 19.00
CA SER A 702 -15.65 30.02 20.04
C SER A 702 -14.20 30.37 19.76
#